data_AF-A0A178EZU4-F1
#
_entry.id   AF-A0A178EZU4-F1
#
_cell.length_a   1.000
_cell.length_b   1.000
_cell.length_c   1.000
_cell.angle_alpha   90.00
_cell.angle_beta   90.00
_cell.angle_gamma   90.00
#
_symmetry.space_group_name_H-M   'P 1'
#
loop_
_entity.id
_entity.type
_entity.pdbx_description
1 polymer ?
#
loop_
_entity_poly.entity_id
_entity_poly.type
_entity_poly.pdbx_seq_one_letter_code
_entity_poly.pdbx_strand_id
1 'polypeptide(L)'
;MKRKNGTVRKRASRQSLNLHTNGHANAGGNMESQIEMRKKGVSLESTSTHTSRVIDRPEFSLDDSPPPTPQSAAALSTSFSDLPAADKRNFLLLCMLYFLQGVPMGLAMGSVPFLLKPNLSYGQIGVFSLASYPYSLKLLWSPIVDAVWSQRFGRRKSWIMPIQTISGLAMVYIGSHIANMMTAAADKGGDGIWGFTKWWFFLVFLCATQDIAVDGWAISLISPQNIAFASTAQTVGLTAGHFLSYTVFLAFNSPHFANTWFRSTPSDEGLISLGGYLKFWGWAYLLVTIGLAVLKKEETSKDRDGIVEVYKSMWKILKLSNIQTIIIIHLIAKIGFQANEAVTSLKLIDKGFGQDNMALVVLVDFPFELALGYYAGKWSTEYTPMRLWCWSFVGRLVAALLAQAVVMIYPSAPGAAVPGWYMFAVIGEHLLSTSMNTIMFVACSAFHAKISDPTIGGTYMTLLATVSNLGGTFPKYFVLKLVDSLHSATCVPPSKTPRGVQSPITTSFSCSLEADKNRCLSGGGVCRVDRDGFYYTNILCVAIGALTFWFFIRGAVMKLQRLPLRAWRVAPEDTPHTCWCTQCRKAAGSIIAHLITFDPSTVKWNGTPTEFESSAQGRRGFCPKCGTSLYFRDIGLPAEIEICTGSLDEDILENPQLAKDLCDPSCGRFWCKREIKSTIYENSAGKRWLEGSKSRLMYNGE
;
A
#
# COMPACT_ATOMS: atom_id res chain seq x y z
N MET A 1 -27.48 61.20 35.01
CA MET A 1 -27.91 59.95 35.70
C MET A 1 -26.98 58.81 35.31
N LYS A 2 -26.80 57.82 36.20
CA LYS A 2 -25.67 56.88 36.33
C LYS A 2 -25.53 55.80 35.24
N ARG A 3 -24.26 55.41 35.02
CA ARG A 3 -23.69 54.17 34.42
C ARG A 3 -24.21 52.84 35.01
N LYS A 4 -24.08 51.75 34.22
CA LYS A 4 -23.33 50.48 34.51
C LYS A 4 -23.45 49.52 33.29
N ASN A 5 -22.37 49.20 32.56
CA ASN A 5 -21.30 48.19 32.75
C ASN A 5 -21.71 46.71 32.52
N GLY A 6 -21.16 46.13 31.45
CA GLY A 6 -20.99 44.68 31.22
C GLY A 6 -19.79 44.46 30.28
N THR A 7 -18.67 44.04 30.85
CA THR A 7 -17.31 44.01 30.28
C THR A 7 -17.02 42.79 29.40
N VAL A 8 -16.51 43.00 28.18
CA VAL A 8 -15.79 41.95 27.41
C VAL A 8 -14.28 42.12 27.63
N ARG A 9 -13.67 41.06 28.16
CA ARG A 9 -12.29 40.98 28.62
C ARG A 9 -11.33 40.87 27.42
N LYS A 10 -10.66 41.97 27.04
CA LYS A 10 -9.47 41.92 26.15
C LYS A 10 -8.33 41.24 26.90
N ARG A 11 -7.82 40.12 26.38
CA ARG A 11 -6.55 39.54 26.83
C ARG A 11 -5.43 40.09 25.95
N ALA A 12 -4.52 40.83 26.57
CA ALA A 12 -3.33 41.37 25.96
C ALA A 12 -2.21 40.31 25.91
N SER A 13 -1.45 40.32 24.82
CA SER A 13 -0.02 39.99 24.79
C SER A 13 0.52 40.34 23.40
N ARG A 14 0.89 41.62 23.23
CA ARG A 14 1.82 42.03 22.16
C ARG A 14 3.21 41.57 22.60
N GLN A 15 3.84 40.67 21.85
CA GLN A 15 5.29 40.57 21.85
C GLN A 15 5.80 41.36 20.64
N SER A 16 6.41 42.51 20.92
CA SER A 16 7.23 43.26 19.97
C SER A 16 8.49 42.45 19.68
N LEU A 17 8.66 41.99 18.45
CA LEU A 17 9.94 41.45 18.00
C LEU A 17 10.83 42.64 17.59
N ASN A 18 11.70 43.09 18.49
CA ASN A 18 12.82 43.96 18.15
C ASN A 18 13.91 43.10 17.51
N LEU A 19 14.22 43.35 16.25
CA LEU A 19 15.33 42.71 15.56
C LEU A 19 16.54 43.65 15.61
N HIS A 20 17.49 43.33 16.49
CA HIS A 20 18.82 43.94 16.51
C HIS A 20 19.56 43.53 15.23
N THR A 21 19.90 44.49 14.39
CA THR A 21 20.89 44.32 13.32
C THR A 21 22.29 44.55 13.89
N ASN A 22 23.04 43.47 14.13
CA ASN A 22 24.49 43.54 14.23
C ASN A 22 25.09 42.81 13.03
N GLY A 23 25.91 43.55 12.29
CA GLY A 23 26.59 43.08 11.10
C GLY A 23 27.79 42.17 11.39
N HIS A 24 28.28 41.60 10.28
CA HIS A 24 29.46 40.76 10.08
C HIS A 24 29.30 39.25 10.38
N ALA A 25 29.06 38.47 9.32
CA ALA A 25 29.82 37.25 9.04
C ALA A 25 29.63 36.81 7.58
N ASN A 26 30.73 36.34 7.01
CA ASN A 26 31.00 36.14 5.59
C ASN A 26 30.13 35.08 4.89
N ALA A 27 29.95 35.32 3.60
CA ALA A 27 29.31 34.44 2.63
C ALA A 27 30.04 33.09 2.49
N GLY A 28 29.25 32.02 2.59
CA GLY A 28 29.63 30.65 2.24
C GLY A 28 28.37 29.87 1.85
N GLY A 29 27.67 30.35 0.82
CA GLY A 29 26.37 29.82 0.41
C GLY A 29 26.47 28.58 -0.47
N ASN A 30 26.47 27.40 0.14
CA ASN A 30 25.96 26.18 -0.48
C ASN A 30 24.42 26.21 -0.34
N MET A 31 23.68 26.53 -1.41
CA MET A 31 22.22 26.45 -1.42
C MET A 31 21.75 25.15 -2.08
N GLU A 32 21.35 24.22 -1.22
CA GLU A 32 20.68 22.97 -1.55
C GLU A 32 19.25 23.17 -2.08
N SER A 33 18.87 22.21 -2.91
CA SER A 33 17.58 21.98 -3.54
C SER A 33 16.40 21.95 -2.54
N GLN A 34 15.40 22.82 -2.75
CA GLN A 34 14.10 22.72 -2.07
C GLN A 34 12.99 22.49 -3.11
N ILE A 35 12.34 21.33 -3.00
CA ILE A 35 11.18 20.92 -3.79
C ILE A 35 9.94 21.28 -2.98
N GLU A 36 9.19 22.31 -3.38
CA GLU A 36 7.87 22.58 -2.81
C GLU A 36 6.78 21.77 -3.52
N MET A 37 6.07 20.95 -2.76
CA MET A 37 4.83 20.28 -3.19
C MET A 37 3.62 21.08 -2.70
N ARG A 38 3.09 21.98 -3.53
CA ARG A 38 1.76 22.58 -3.30
C ARG A 38 0.72 21.75 -4.05
N LYS A 39 -0.29 21.23 -3.33
CA LYS A 39 -1.49 20.60 -3.90
C LYS A 39 -2.20 21.63 -4.80
N LYS A 40 -2.28 21.35 -6.10
CA LYS A 40 -3.29 21.93 -6.99
C LYS A 40 -4.07 20.74 -7.55
N GLY A 41 -5.35 20.66 -7.18
CA GLY A 41 -6.26 19.69 -7.75
C GLY A 41 -6.43 19.99 -9.23
N VAL A 42 -6.22 18.99 -10.08
CA VAL A 42 -6.58 19.05 -11.49
C VAL A 42 -8.03 18.56 -11.55
N SER A 43 -8.97 19.46 -11.27
CA SER A 43 -10.36 19.27 -11.68
C SER A 43 -10.46 19.75 -13.14
N LEU A 44 -11.26 19.06 -13.94
CA LEU A 44 -11.60 19.38 -15.35
C LEU A 44 -12.39 20.71 -15.51
N GLU A 45 -12.45 21.56 -14.48
CA GLU A 45 -13.30 22.74 -14.43
C GLU A 45 -12.55 24.05 -14.23
N SER A 46 -13.09 25.11 -14.82
CA SER A 46 -12.50 26.45 -14.83
C SER A 46 -12.14 26.99 -13.43
N THR A 47 -11.03 27.72 -13.34
CA THR A 47 -10.50 28.31 -12.10
C THR A 47 -11.50 29.23 -11.38
N SER A 48 -12.46 29.82 -12.09
CA SER A 48 -13.56 30.59 -11.49
C SER A 48 -14.56 29.72 -10.71
N THR A 49 -14.92 28.54 -11.24
CA THR A 49 -15.76 27.55 -10.56
C THR A 49 -15.04 26.90 -9.39
N HIS A 50 -13.73 26.66 -9.50
CA HIS A 50 -12.94 26.16 -8.37
C HIS A 50 -12.78 27.22 -7.27
N THR A 51 -12.58 28.49 -7.63
CA THR A 51 -12.46 29.59 -6.67
C THR A 51 -13.78 29.85 -5.95
N SER A 52 -14.90 29.91 -6.68
CA SER A 52 -16.22 30.02 -6.07
C SER A 52 -16.54 28.81 -5.18
N ARG A 53 -16.11 27.59 -5.54
CA ARG A 53 -16.24 26.41 -4.67
C ARG A 53 -15.45 26.48 -3.39
N VAL A 54 -14.22 26.98 -3.44
CA VAL A 54 -13.38 27.10 -2.24
C VAL A 54 -13.99 28.15 -1.31
N ILE A 55 -14.48 29.26 -1.88
CA ILE A 55 -15.16 30.34 -1.14
C ILE A 55 -16.51 29.87 -0.56
N ASP A 56 -17.25 29.03 -1.28
CA ASP A 56 -18.54 28.46 -0.86
C ASP A 56 -18.42 27.42 0.27
N ARG A 57 -17.19 27.03 0.68
CA ARG A 57 -17.03 26.09 1.79
C ARG A 57 -17.42 26.77 3.11
N PRO A 58 -18.21 26.12 3.96
CA PRO A 58 -18.65 26.70 5.23
C PRO A 58 -17.50 26.98 6.22
N GLU A 59 -16.32 26.39 6.01
CA GLU A 59 -15.11 26.58 6.82
C GLU A 59 -14.07 27.48 6.12
N PHE A 60 -14.38 28.04 4.95
CA PHE A 60 -13.44 28.92 4.27
C PHE A 60 -13.32 30.25 5.02
N SER A 61 -12.13 30.52 5.52
CA SER A 61 -11.76 31.78 6.16
C SER A 61 -10.51 32.34 5.50
N LEU A 62 -10.50 33.65 5.25
CA LEU A 62 -9.31 34.40 4.82
C LEU A 62 -8.39 34.76 6.00
N ASP A 63 -8.88 34.61 7.24
CA ASP A 63 -8.16 34.97 8.46
C ASP A 63 -7.21 33.87 8.95
N ASP A 64 -7.33 32.65 8.43
CA ASP A 64 -6.41 31.57 8.73
C ASP A 64 -5.08 31.79 8.02
N SER A 65 -3.98 31.64 8.78
CA SER A 65 -2.64 31.76 8.23
C SER A 65 -2.46 30.74 7.10
N PRO A 66 -1.91 31.11 5.93
CA PRO A 66 -1.61 30.14 4.90
C PRO A 66 -0.73 29.03 5.50
N PRO A 67 -0.98 27.75 5.17
CA PRO A 67 -0.16 26.65 5.68
C PRO A 67 1.31 26.95 5.35
N PRO A 68 2.23 26.76 6.32
CA PRO A 68 3.63 27.10 6.12
C PRO A 68 4.16 26.36 4.89
N THR A 69 4.74 27.14 3.97
CA THR A 69 5.47 26.61 2.82
C THR A 69 6.59 25.69 3.32
N PRO A 70 6.81 24.51 2.71
CA PRO A 70 7.82 23.58 3.18
C PRO A 70 9.21 24.19 2.97
N GLN A 71 9.70 24.86 4.01
CA GLN A 71 11.07 25.34 4.09
C GLN A 71 11.94 24.12 4.38
N SER A 72 12.65 23.65 3.35
CA SER A 72 13.66 22.58 3.37
C SER A 72 13.15 21.15 3.64
N ALA A 73 13.89 20.16 3.12
CA ALA A 73 13.72 18.75 3.45
C ALA A 73 13.89 18.47 4.96
N ALA A 74 14.42 19.41 5.74
CA ALA A 74 14.51 19.31 7.21
C ALA A 74 13.16 19.55 7.92
N ALA A 75 12.12 20.01 7.21
CA ALA A 75 10.75 20.11 7.75
C ALA A 75 9.92 18.82 7.59
N LEU A 76 10.49 17.76 7.01
CA LEU A 76 9.91 16.42 7.10
C LEU A 76 9.98 15.98 8.57
N SER A 77 8.83 15.96 9.26
CA SER A 77 8.79 15.38 10.60
C SER A 77 9.22 13.91 10.50
N THR A 78 10.40 13.58 11.02
CA THR A 78 10.95 12.22 10.89
C THR A 78 10.44 11.28 11.98
N SER A 79 9.68 11.82 12.94
CA SER A 79 9.19 11.12 14.13
C SER A 79 7.75 11.52 14.46
N PHE A 80 6.99 10.57 15.03
CA PHE A 80 5.63 10.82 15.51
C PHE A 80 5.57 11.97 16.53
N SER A 81 6.62 12.16 17.33
CA SER A 81 6.71 13.26 18.31
C SER A 81 6.62 14.63 17.64
N ASP A 82 7.09 14.75 16.41
CA ASP A 82 7.29 16.03 15.71
C ASP A 82 6.11 16.35 14.80
N LEU A 83 5.12 15.45 14.71
CA LEU A 83 3.89 15.68 13.94
C LEU A 83 3.03 16.78 14.58
N PRO A 84 2.38 17.64 13.76
CA PRO A 84 1.35 18.56 14.22
C PRO A 84 0.24 17.83 15.00
N ALA A 85 -0.36 18.48 15.99
CA ALA A 85 -1.39 17.86 16.83
C ALA A 85 -2.61 17.35 16.02
N ALA A 86 -2.96 18.02 14.92
CA ALA A 86 -4.01 17.57 13.99
C ALA A 86 -3.63 16.27 13.28
N ASP A 87 -2.41 16.19 12.73
CA ASP A 87 -1.89 14.99 12.06
C ASP A 87 -1.74 13.82 13.03
N LYS A 88 -1.36 14.06 14.30
CA LYS A 88 -1.33 13.02 15.34
C LYS A 88 -2.71 12.41 15.59
N ARG A 89 -3.74 13.25 15.74
CA ARG A 89 -5.13 12.78 15.94
C ARG A 89 -5.65 12.01 14.72
N ASN A 90 -5.33 12.51 13.53
CA ASN A 90 -5.69 11.88 12.26
C ASN A 90 -4.95 10.54 12.07
N PHE A 91 -3.67 10.46 12.43
CA PHE A 91 -2.89 9.23 12.44
C PHE A 91 -3.48 8.19 13.39
N LEU A 92 -3.79 8.57 14.63
CA LEU A 92 -4.41 7.65 15.61
C LEU A 92 -5.78 7.15 15.14
N LEU A 93 -6.58 8.03 14.51
CA LEU A 93 -7.85 7.63 13.90
C LEU A 93 -7.63 6.59 12.80
N LEU A 94 -6.67 6.81 11.89
CA LEU A 94 -6.34 5.85 10.84
C LEU A 94 -5.86 4.51 11.43
N CYS A 95 -4.94 4.54 12.40
CA CYS A 95 -4.51 3.34 13.11
C CYS A 95 -5.68 2.56 13.70
N MET A 96 -6.64 3.24 14.33
CA MET A 96 -7.83 2.58 14.89
C MET A 96 -8.72 1.95 13.81
N LEU A 97 -8.92 2.64 12.68
CA LEU A 97 -9.74 2.12 11.57
C LEU A 97 -9.08 0.90 10.90
N TYR A 98 -7.77 0.94 10.68
CA TYR A 98 -7.00 -0.20 10.17
C TYR A 98 -6.90 -1.34 11.17
N PHE A 99 -6.80 -1.02 12.46
CA PHE A 99 -6.83 -2.01 13.53
C PHE A 99 -8.15 -2.77 13.57
N LEU A 100 -9.28 -2.07 13.47
CA LEU A 100 -10.57 -2.71 13.35
C LEU A 100 -10.59 -3.66 12.14
N GLN A 101 -10.11 -3.25 10.97
CA GLN A 101 -10.02 -4.13 9.78
C GLN A 101 -9.13 -5.37 9.99
N GLY A 102 -8.05 -5.23 10.76
CA GLY A 102 -7.14 -6.33 11.07
C GLY A 102 -7.83 -7.45 11.85
N VAL A 103 -8.80 -7.12 12.69
CA VAL A 103 -9.52 -8.09 13.53
C VAL A 103 -10.23 -9.19 12.71
N PRO A 104 -11.17 -8.88 11.80
CA PRO A 104 -11.82 -9.88 10.97
C PRO A 104 -10.85 -10.57 10.00
N MET A 105 -9.85 -9.84 9.48
CA MET A 105 -8.83 -10.41 8.60
C MET A 105 -7.98 -11.46 9.31
N GLY A 106 -7.54 -11.21 10.55
CA GLY A 106 -6.78 -12.18 11.35
C GLY A 106 -7.58 -13.42 11.73
N LEU A 107 -8.89 -13.27 11.96
CA LEU A 107 -9.76 -14.42 12.15
C LEU A 107 -9.90 -15.24 10.87
N ALA A 108 -10.22 -14.59 9.74
CA ALA A 108 -10.49 -15.26 8.47
C ALA A 108 -9.24 -15.93 7.88
N MET A 109 -8.08 -15.29 7.97
CA MET A 109 -6.84 -15.78 7.35
C MET A 109 -5.96 -16.61 8.31
N GLY A 110 -6.19 -16.52 9.63
CA GLY A 110 -5.37 -17.18 10.65
C GLY A 110 -6.16 -18.15 11.53
N SER A 111 -6.94 -17.64 12.46
CA SER A 111 -7.55 -18.44 13.54
C SER A 111 -8.62 -19.43 13.06
N VAL A 112 -9.50 -19.02 12.14
CA VAL A 112 -10.62 -19.87 11.70
C VAL A 112 -10.14 -21.10 10.94
N PRO A 113 -9.24 -21.00 9.93
CA PRO A 113 -8.66 -22.19 9.29
C PRO A 113 -7.99 -23.14 10.29
N PHE A 114 -7.35 -22.59 11.33
CA PHE A 114 -6.70 -23.37 12.38
C PHE A 114 -7.71 -24.12 13.25
N LEU A 115 -8.80 -23.45 13.68
CA LEU A 115 -9.85 -24.08 14.49
C LEU A 115 -10.66 -25.13 13.70
N LEU A 116 -10.76 -24.97 12.39
CA LEU A 116 -11.44 -25.93 11.52
C LEU A 116 -10.56 -27.13 11.14
N LYS A 117 -9.24 -27.00 11.25
CA LYS A 117 -8.26 -28.01 10.86
C LYS A 117 -8.51 -29.41 11.45
N PRO A 118 -8.85 -29.57 12.74
CA PRO A 118 -9.05 -30.91 13.32
C PRO A 118 -10.27 -31.64 12.75
N ASN A 119 -11.26 -30.89 12.25
CA ASN A 119 -12.58 -31.40 11.87
C ASN A 119 -12.83 -31.40 10.36
N LEU A 120 -12.00 -30.70 9.58
CA LEU A 120 -12.16 -30.55 8.12
C LEU A 120 -10.97 -31.13 7.36
N SER A 121 -11.27 -31.67 6.17
CA SER A 121 -10.23 -32.00 5.20
C SER A 121 -9.55 -30.75 4.64
N TYR A 122 -8.32 -30.92 4.13
CA TYR A 122 -7.58 -29.85 3.45
C TYR A 122 -8.35 -29.24 2.27
N GLY A 123 -9.11 -30.06 1.52
CA GLY A 123 -9.96 -29.58 0.43
C GLY A 123 -11.06 -28.62 0.91
N GLN A 124 -11.70 -28.93 2.05
CA GLN A 124 -12.71 -28.07 2.65
C GLN A 124 -12.12 -26.77 3.24
N ILE A 125 -10.92 -26.83 3.80
CA ILE A 125 -10.16 -25.63 4.21
C ILE A 125 -9.80 -24.78 2.97
N GLY A 126 -9.49 -25.44 1.86
CA GLY A 126 -9.30 -24.80 0.56
C GLY A 126 -10.55 -24.04 0.10
N VAL A 127 -11.75 -24.62 0.23
CA VAL A 127 -13.03 -23.92 -0.03
C VAL A 127 -13.16 -22.69 0.86
N PHE A 128 -12.86 -22.80 2.16
CA PHE A 128 -12.91 -21.66 3.07
C PHE A 128 -11.95 -20.52 2.67
N SER A 129 -10.77 -20.85 2.12
CA SER A 129 -9.80 -19.83 1.66
C SER A 129 -10.37 -18.88 0.59
N LEU A 130 -11.43 -19.28 -0.13
CA LEU A 130 -12.16 -18.42 -1.06
C LEU A 130 -12.76 -17.19 -0.36
N ALA A 131 -13.04 -17.26 0.94
CA ALA A 131 -13.50 -16.11 1.73
C ALA A 131 -12.51 -14.93 1.70
N SER A 132 -11.21 -15.17 1.45
CA SER A 132 -10.20 -14.11 1.39
C SER A 132 -10.10 -13.39 0.03
N TYR A 133 -10.72 -13.93 -1.02
CA TYR A 133 -10.60 -13.42 -2.39
C TYR A 133 -11.06 -11.97 -2.58
N PRO A 134 -12.13 -11.48 -1.93
CA PRO A 134 -12.55 -10.08 -2.07
C PRO A 134 -11.41 -9.10 -1.82
N TYR A 135 -10.54 -9.38 -0.84
CA TYR A 135 -9.41 -8.50 -0.52
C TYR A 135 -8.42 -8.35 -1.70
N SER A 136 -8.29 -9.38 -2.54
CA SER A 136 -7.44 -9.39 -3.74
C SER A 136 -8.15 -8.92 -5.02
N LEU A 137 -9.47 -8.70 -4.97
CA LEU A 137 -10.29 -8.30 -6.11
C LEU A 137 -10.92 -6.91 -5.94
N LYS A 138 -10.56 -6.19 -4.86
CA LYS A 138 -11.14 -4.89 -4.49
C LYS A 138 -11.02 -3.81 -5.57
N LEU A 139 -10.06 -3.93 -6.49
CA LEU A 139 -9.93 -3.06 -7.66
C LEU A 139 -11.22 -3.00 -8.50
N LEU A 140 -12.02 -4.09 -8.54
CA LEU A 140 -13.20 -4.21 -9.39
C LEU A 140 -14.33 -3.26 -8.98
N TRP A 141 -14.49 -2.99 -7.68
CA TRP A 141 -15.54 -2.09 -7.17
C TRP A 141 -14.99 -0.82 -6.53
N SER A 142 -13.66 -0.64 -6.45
CA SER A 142 -13.06 0.59 -5.95
C SER A 142 -13.53 1.88 -6.65
N PRO A 143 -13.77 1.91 -7.98
CA PRO A 143 -14.31 3.09 -8.65
C PRO A 143 -15.74 3.43 -8.20
N ILE A 144 -16.54 2.41 -7.84
CA ILE A 144 -17.91 2.59 -7.34
C ILE A 144 -17.86 3.26 -5.96
N VAL A 145 -16.96 2.82 -5.09
CA VAL A 145 -16.74 3.41 -3.76
C VAL A 145 -16.32 4.87 -3.88
N ASP A 146 -15.52 5.21 -4.89
CA ASP A 146 -15.07 6.57 -5.12
C ASP A 146 -16.12 7.48 -5.75
N ALA A 147 -17.02 6.95 -6.58
CA ALA A 147 -18.05 7.71 -7.30
C ALA A 147 -19.38 7.86 -6.55
N VAL A 148 -19.82 6.82 -5.84
CA VAL A 148 -21.15 6.78 -5.21
C VAL A 148 -21.03 7.21 -3.75
N TRP A 149 -21.52 8.40 -3.41
CA TRP A 149 -21.50 8.88 -2.02
C TRP A 149 -22.55 9.97 -1.74
N SER A 150 -22.81 10.24 -0.47
CA SER A 150 -23.80 11.23 -0.01
C SER A 150 -23.14 12.54 0.41
N GLN A 151 -23.58 13.65 -0.19
CA GLN A 151 -23.10 15.00 0.12
C GLN A 151 -23.30 15.40 1.59
N ARG A 152 -24.31 14.84 2.26
CA ARG A 152 -24.62 15.18 3.66
C ARG A 152 -23.60 14.61 4.65
N PHE A 153 -23.04 13.44 4.35
CA PHE A 153 -22.12 12.74 5.26
C PHE A 153 -20.65 12.92 4.88
N GLY A 154 -20.36 13.37 3.66
CA GLY A 154 -19.01 13.42 3.11
C GLY A 154 -18.67 12.16 2.31
N ARG A 155 -17.60 12.23 1.50
CA ARG A 155 -17.25 11.19 0.53
C ARG A 155 -16.83 9.89 1.21
N ARG A 156 -15.98 9.96 2.24
CA ARG A 156 -15.40 8.77 2.90
C ARG A 156 -16.33 8.19 3.97
N LYS A 157 -16.94 9.05 4.78
CA LYS A 157 -17.92 8.63 5.80
C LYS A 157 -19.13 7.92 5.24
N SER A 158 -19.57 8.29 4.03
CA SER A 158 -20.69 7.63 3.33
C SER A 158 -20.49 6.13 3.14
N TRP A 159 -19.25 5.65 3.11
CA TRP A 159 -18.93 4.22 3.01
C TRP A 159 -18.46 3.61 4.31
N ILE A 160 -17.58 4.30 5.04
CA ILE A 160 -17.00 3.76 6.28
C ILE A 160 -18.12 3.46 7.30
N MET A 161 -19.05 4.40 7.52
CA MET A 161 -20.07 4.22 8.54
C MET A 161 -21.06 3.06 8.26
N PRO A 162 -21.67 2.96 7.06
CA PRO A 162 -22.58 1.84 6.78
C PRO A 162 -21.86 0.50 6.81
N ILE A 163 -20.68 0.40 6.20
CA ILE A 163 -19.94 -0.86 6.12
C ILE A 163 -19.48 -1.32 7.50
N GLN A 164 -18.95 -0.42 8.34
CA GLN A 164 -18.58 -0.78 9.72
C GLN A 164 -19.80 -1.18 10.55
N THR A 165 -20.95 -0.51 10.35
CA THR A 165 -22.20 -0.88 11.02
C THR A 165 -22.66 -2.28 10.62
N ILE A 166 -22.70 -2.56 9.32
CA ILE A 166 -23.09 -3.88 8.79
C ILE A 166 -22.09 -4.94 9.24
N SER A 167 -20.79 -4.64 9.25
CA SER A 167 -19.74 -5.56 9.73
C SER A 167 -19.92 -5.86 11.22
N GLY A 168 -20.18 -4.85 12.05
CA GLY A 168 -20.43 -5.02 13.48
C GLY A 168 -21.66 -5.89 13.74
N LEU A 169 -22.78 -5.62 13.05
CA LEU A 169 -23.99 -6.44 13.14
C LEU A 169 -23.76 -7.88 12.65
N ALA A 170 -23.05 -8.05 11.53
CA ALA A 170 -22.70 -9.36 10.99
C ALA A 170 -21.81 -10.14 11.97
N MET A 171 -20.83 -9.50 12.62
CA MET A 171 -19.98 -10.13 13.64
C MET A 171 -20.77 -10.53 14.88
N VAL A 172 -21.72 -9.72 15.34
CA VAL A 172 -22.62 -10.09 16.46
C VAL A 172 -23.48 -11.30 16.08
N TYR A 173 -24.04 -11.31 14.87
CA TYR A 173 -24.86 -12.41 14.36
C TYR A 173 -24.07 -13.70 14.16
N ILE A 174 -22.92 -13.63 13.48
CA ILE A 174 -22.02 -14.77 13.30
C ILE A 174 -21.57 -15.26 14.68
N GLY A 175 -21.17 -14.36 15.58
CA GLY A 175 -20.75 -14.72 16.93
C GLY A 175 -21.82 -15.41 17.77
N SER A 176 -23.11 -15.17 17.54
CA SER A 176 -24.19 -15.91 18.22
C SER A 176 -24.48 -17.28 17.61
N HIS A 177 -24.19 -17.48 16.32
CA HIS A 177 -24.49 -18.73 15.60
C HIS A 177 -23.26 -19.57 15.27
N ILE A 178 -22.05 -19.09 15.58
CA ILE A 178 -20.79 -19.68 15.10
C ILE A 178 -20.60 -21.13 15.53
N ALA A 179 -21.01 -21.50 16.74
CA ALA A 179 -20.88 -22.88 17.24
C ALA A 179 -21.68 -23.85 16.34
N ASN A 180 -22.94 -23.52 16.06
CA ASN A 180 -23.82 -24.30 15.19
C ASN A 180 -23.31 -24.31 13.74
N MET A 181 -22.75 -23.19 13.27
CA MET A 181 -22.19 -23.11 11.92
C MET A 181 -20.92 -23.93 11.76
N MET A 182 -20.08 -24.03 12.80
CA MET A 182 -18.87 -24.85 12.80
C MET A 182 -19.19 -26.34 12.85
N THR A 183 -20.19 -26.75 13.63
CA THR A 183 -20.64 -28.15 13.64
C THR A 183 -21.23 -28.53 12.29
N ALA A 184 -22.10 -27.69 11.71
CA ALA A 184 -22.67 -27.92 10.39
C ALA A 184 -21.60 -27.95 9.27
N ALA A 185 -20.52 -27.17 9.41
CA ALA A 185 -19.41 -27.20 8.46
C ALA A 185 -18.62 -28.53 8.50
N ALA A 186 -18.56 -29.18 9.67
CA ALA A 186 -17.88 -30.46 9.88
C ALA A 186 -18.71 -31.70 9.48
N ASP A 187 -20.00 -31.52 9.17
CA ASP A 187 -20.86 -32.63 8.77
C ASP A 187 -20.41 -33.25 7.42
N LYS A 188 -20.52 -34.59 7.35
CA LYS A 188 -19.97 -35.44 6.27
C LYS A 188 -20.48 -35.11 4.85
N GLY A 189 -21.53 -34.29 4.72
CA GLY A 189 -22.10 -33.87 3.43
C GLY A 189 -21.34 -32.76 2.73
N GLY A 190 -20.41 -32.06 3.40
CA GLY A 190 -19.59 -31.01 2.77
C GLY A 190 -20.34 -29.72 2.38
N ASP A 191 -21.67 -29.71 2.31
CA ASP A 191 -22.46 -28.52 1.96
C ASP A 191 -22.39 -27.40 3.02
N GLY A 192 -22.23 -27.75 4.30
CA GLY A 192 -22.17 -26.78 5.40
C GLY A 192 -20.99 -25.82 5.31
N ILE A 193 -19.86 -26.25 4.72
CA ILE A 193 -18.67 -25.39 4.57
C ILE A 193 -18.92 -24.23 3.60
N TRP A 194 -19.77 -24.42 2.58
CA TRP A 194 -20.12 -23.35 1.64
C TRP A 194 -20.97 -22.28 2.31
N GLY A 195 -21.91 -22.67 3.17
CA GLY A 195 -22.68 -21.74 4.00
C GLY A 195 -21.79 -20.94 4.95
N PHE A 196 -20.86 -21.62 5.63
CA PHE A 196 -19.86 -20.99 6.49
C PHE A 196 -18.98 -20.00 5.71
N THR A 197 -18.45 -20.43 4.57
CA THR A 197 -17.57 -19.63 3.71
C THR A 197 -18.27 -18.38 3.18
N LYS A 198 -19.57 -18.44 2.83
CA LYS A 198 -20.35 -17.28 2.36
C LYS A 198 -20.41 -16.15 3.39
N TRP A 199 -20.62 -16.47 4.67
CA TRP A 199 -20.66 -15.47 5.74
C TRP A 199 -19.31 -14.78 5.94
N TRP A 200 -18.22 -15.56 5.93
CA TRP A 200 -16.87 -15.00 6.02
C TRP A 200 -16.47 -14.22 4.77
N PHE A 201 -16.84 -14.70 3.58
CA PHE A 201 -16.66 -13.98 2.32
C PHE A 201 -17.36 -12.61 2.37
N PHE A 202 -18.60 -12.57 2.85
CA PHE A 202 -19.35 -11.32 3.02
C PHE A 202 -18.65 -10.36 3.99
N LEU A 203 -18.20 -10.87 5.14
CA LEU A 203 -17.49 -10.07 6.14
C LEU A 203 -16.13 -9.56 5.62
N VAL A 204 -15.37 -10.37 4.88
CA VAL A 204 -14.12 -9.93 4.22
C VAL A 204 -14.38 -8.94 3.09
N PHE A 205 -15.47 -9.10 2.33
CA PHE A 205 -15.89 -8.14 1.31
C PHE A 205 -16.19 -6.76 1.91
N LEU A 206 -16.87 -6.72 3.06
CA LEU A 206 -17.09 -5.48 3.80
C LEU A 206 -15.76 -4.86 4.27
N CYS A 207 -14.84 -5.67 4.82
CA CYS A 207 -13.52 -5.20 5.24
C CYS A 207 -12.70 -4.63 4.07
N ALA A 208 -12.70 -5.31 2.92
CA ALA A 208 -12.04 -4.83 1.71
C ALA A 208 -12.63 -3.50 1.21
N THR A 209 -13.95 -3.32 1.36
CA THR A 209 -14.62 -2.06 0.97
C THR A 209 -14.31 -0.94 1.97
N GLN A 210 -14.20 -1.25 3.27
CA GLN A 210 -13.73 -0.32 4.28
C GLN A 210 -12.28 0.12 3.99
N ASP A 211 -11.41 -0.82 3.64
CA ASP A 211 -10.00 -0.57 3.31
C ASP A 211 -9.85 0.42 2.14
N ILE A 212 -10.62 0.24 1.06
CA ILE A 212 -10.68 1.22 -0.05
C ILE A 212 -11.00 2.64 0.45
N ALA A 213 -12.03 2.75 1.29
CA ALA A 213 -12.48 4.04 1.79
C ALA A 213 -11.47 4.67 2.76
N VAL A 214 -10.81 3.88 3.60
CA VAL A 214 -9.81 4.36 4.57
C VAL A 214 -8.49 4.73 3.88
N ASP A 215 -8.01 3.93 2.93
CA ASP A 215 -6.83 4.24 2.10
C ASP A 215 -7.03 5.57 1.34
N GLY A 216 -8.19 5.73 0.71
CA GLY A 216 -8.56 6.98 0.04
C GLY A 216 -8.75 8.16 1.00
N TRP A 217 -9.02 7.92 2.29
CA TRP A 217 -9.12 8.96 3.30
C TRP A 217 -7.74 9.35 3.85
N ALA A 218 -6.82 8.40 4.00
CA ALA A 218 -5.50 8.64 4.56
C ALA A 218 -4.70 9.71 3.77
N ILE A 219 -4.83 9.71 2.43
CA ILE A 219 -4.20 10.69 1.52
C ILE A 219 -4.74 12.12 1.71
N SER A 220 -6.02 12.26 2.09
CA SER A 220 -6.64 13.57 2.30
C SER A 220 -6.53 14.03 3.76
N LEU A 221 -6.44 13.09 4.71
CA LEU A 221 -6.41 13.37 6.15
C LEU A 221 -5.04 13.78 6.67
N ILE A 222 -3.95 13.24 6.11
CA ILE A 222 -2.58 13.55 6.49
C ILE A 222 -2.02 14.66 5.59
N SER A 223 -1.23 15.57 6.19
CA SER A 223 -0.59 16.65 5.44
C SER A 223 0.36 16.11 4.35
N PRO A 224 0.53 16.79 3.20
CA PRO A 224 1.34 16.29 2.08
C PRO A 224 2.80 16.00 2.44
N GLN A 225 3.34 16.73 3.42
CA GLN A 225 4.70 16.58 3.90
C GLN A 225 4.88 15.25 4.66
N ASN A 226 3.83 14.79 5.33
CA ASN A 226 3.86 13.63 6.23
C ASN A 226 3.12 12.41 5.65
N ILE A 227 2.83 12.39 4.34
CA ILE A 227 2.02 11.33 3.73
C ILE A 227 2.62 9.92 3.91
N ALA A 228 3.93 9.80 4.14
CA ALA A 228 4.58 8.54 4.47
C ALA A 228 3.99 7.88 5.74
N PHE A 229 3.56 8.67 6.73
CA PHE A 229 2.94 8.15 7.96
C PHE A 229 1.57 7.50 7.72
N ALA A 230 0.90 7.78 6.60
CA ALA A 230 -0.33 7.05 6.25
C ALA A 230 -0.08 5.55 6.10
N SER A 231 1.02 5.18 5.42
CA SER A 231 1.42 3.77 5.26
C SER A 231 1.85 3.12 6.58
N THR A 232 2.47 3.90 7.46
CA THR A 232 2.81 3.46 8.82
C THR A 232 1.55 3.20 9.64
N ALA A 233 0.55 4.09 9.58
CA ALA A 233 -0.72 3.89 10.28
C ALA A 233 -1.44 2.62 9.83
N GLN A 234 -1.42 2.35 8.52
CA GLN A 234 -1.96 1.12 7.93
C GLN A 234 -1.25 -0.11 8.48
N THR A 235 0.08 -0.12 8.45
CA THR A 235 0.88 -1.26 8.90
C THR A 235 0.67 -1.51 10.39
N VAL A 236 0.82 -0.49 11.23
CA VAL A 236 0.65 -0.59 12.68
C VAL A 236 -0.76 -1.05 13.04
N GLY A 237 -1.79 -0.44 12.44
CA GLY A 237 -3.18 -0.79 12.73
C GLY A 237 -3.49 -2.22 12.28
N LEU A 238 -3.32 -2.51 10.99
CA LEU A 238 -3.72 -3.79 10.39
C LEU A 238 -2.98 -4.97 11.02
N THR A 239 -1.65 -4.87 11.21
CA THR A 239 -0.85 -5.91 11.86
C THR A 239 -1.27 -6.12 13.31
N ALA A 240 -1.51 -5.05 14.08
CA ALA A 240 -1.96 -5.17 15.47
C ALA A 240 -3.33 -5.86 15.58
N GLY A 241 -4.29 -5.51 14.72
CA GLY A 241 -5.60 -6.16 14.69
C GLY A 241 -5.50 -7.63 14.26
N HIS A 242 -4.69 -7.91 13.23
CA HIS A 242 -4.47 -9.26 12.72
C HIS A 242 -3.82 -10.15 13.77
N PHE A 243 -2.76 -9.68 14.43
CA PHE A 243 -2.07 -10.40 15.50
C PHE A 243 -2.99 -10.69 16.69
N LEU A 244 -3.78 -9.69 17.11
CA LEU A 244 -4.72 -9.85 18.22
C LEU A 244 -5.77 -10.93 17.91
N SER A 245 -6.29 -10.94 16.68
CA SER A 245 -7.27 -11.93 16.24
C SER A 245 -6.72 -13.27 15.83
N TYR A 246 -5.43 -13.34 15.49
CA TYR A 246 -4.78 -14.58 15.13
C TYR A 246 -4.14 -15.23 16.37
N THR A 247 -2.99 -14.72 16.79
CA THR A 247 -2.14 -15.35 17.81
C THR A 247 -2.72 -15.22 19.20
N VAL A 248 -3.10 -14.00 19.60
CA VAL A 248 -3.59 -13.75 20.96
C VAL A 248 -4.91 -14.48 21.16
N PHE A 249 -5.88 -14.27 20.26
CA PHE A 249 -7.15 -14.98 20.32
C PHE A 249 -6.97 -16.51 20.37
N LEU A 250 -6.12 -17.09 19.53
CA LEU A 250 -5.91 -18.53 19.50
C LEU A 250 -5.31 -19.06 20.82
N ALA A 251 -4.36 -18.32 21.41
CA ALA A 251 -3.82 -18.65 22.74
C ALA A 251 -4.92 -18.61 23.81
N PHE A 252 -5.74 -17.56 23.86
CA PHE A 252 -6.86 -17.43 24.81
C PHE A 252 -8.01 -18.41 24.53
N ASN A 253 -8.13 -18.93 23.30
CA ASN A 253 -9.11 -19.95 22.94
C ASN A 253 -8.64 -21.38 23.32
N SER A 254 -7.34 -21.61 23.49
CA SER A 254 -6.78 -22.90 23.88
C SER A 254 -7.07 -23.24 25.36
N PRO A 255 -7.72 -24.38 25.65
CA PRO A 255 -7.94 -24.84 27.02
C PRO A 255 -6.63 -25.14 27.76
N HIS A 256 -5.64 -25.69 27.06
CA HIS A 256 -4.33 -26.02 27.63
C HIS A 256 -3.61 -24.77 28.14
N PHE A 257 -3.58 -23.71 27.33
CA PHE A 257 -2.98 -22.43 27.70
C PHE A 257 -3.72 -21.79 28.88
N ALA A 258 -5.06 -21.79 28.85
CA ALA A 258 -5.89 -21.27 29.93
C ALA A 258 -5.66 -22.01 31.27
N ASN A 259 -5.59 -23.34 31.23
CA ASN A 259 -5.38 -24.16 32.42
C ASN A 259 -3.96 -24.05 32.98
N THR A 260 -2.97 -23.80 32.13
CA THR A 260 -1.57 -23.68 32.56
C THR A 260 -1.29 -22.33 33.22
N TRP A 261 -1.85 -21.24 32.67
CA TRP A 261 -1.46 -19.88 33.07
C TRP A 261 -2.53 -19.10 33.85
N PHE A 262 -3.81 -19.46 33.74
CA PHE A 262 -4.90 -18.62 34.26
C PHE A 262 -5.86 -19.33 35.23
N ARG A 263 -6.00 -20.66 35.17
CA ARG A 263 -6.94 -21.40 36.03
C ARG A 263 -6.22 -22.26 37.06
N SER A 264 -6.74 -22.25 38.28
CA SER A 264 -6.33 -23.18 39.34
C SER A 264 -7.07 -24.53 39.25
N THR A 265 -8.25 -24.56 38.64
CA THR A 265 -9.03 -25.78 38.38
C THR A 265 -9.14 -26.03 36.87
N PRO A 266 -8.73 -27.21 36.35
CA PRO A 266 -8.77 -27.51 34.92
C PRO A 266 -10.19 -27.47 34.37
N SER A 267 -10.36 -26.89 33.17
CA SER A 267 -11.61 -26.92 32.41
C SER A 267 -11.31 -27.07 30.91
N ASP A 268 -12.21 -27.74 30.18
CA ASP A 268 -12.03 -28.09 28.77
C ASP A 268 -12.32 -26.94 27.80
N GLU A 269 -12.78 -25.78 28.28
CA GLU A 269 -13.07 -24.62 27.45
C GLU A 269 -11.95 -23.58 27.50
N GLY A 270 -11.70 -22.85 26.41
CA GLY A 270 -10.81 -21.68 26.43
C GLY A 270 -11.31 -20.55 27.33
N LEU A 271 -10.48 -19.52 27.55
CA LEU A 271 -10.90 -18.30 28.25
C LEU A 271 -11.90 -17.49 27.42
N ILE A 272 -11.70 -17.47 26.10
CA ILE A 272 -12.52 -16.72 25.16
C ILE A 272 -12.96 -17.67 24.04
N SER A 273 -14.27 -17.83 23.87
CA SER A 273 -14.83 -18.56 22.72
C SER A 273 -14.82 -17.68 21.47
N LEU A 274 -14.74 -18.30 20.28
CA LEU A 274 -14.84 -17.59 19.00
C LEU A 274 -16.11 -16.73 18.91
N GLY A 275 -17.23 -17.24 19.42
CA GLY A 275 -18.49 -16.51 19.46
C GLY A 275 -18.46 -15.30 20.39
N GLY A 276 -17.85 -15.44 21.59
CA GLY A 276 -17.64 -14.33 22.51
C GLY A 276 -16.75 -13.24 21.91
N TYR A 277 -15.65 -13.63 21.27
CA TYR A 277 -14.71 -12.71 20.63
C TYR A 277 -15.36 -11.91 19.49
N LEU A 278 -16.11 -12.59 18.60
CA LEU A 278 -16.84 -11.93 17.51
C LEU A 278 -17.90 -10.96 18.01
N LYS A 279 -18.65 -11.30 19.07
CA LYS A 279 -19.64 -10.39 19.67
C LYS A 279 -18.96 -9.16 20.27
N PHE A 280 -17.87 -9.34 21.02
CA PHE A 280 -17.12 -8.23 21.62
C PHE A 280 -16.66 -7.23 20.55
N TRP A 281 -15.99 -7.72 19.50
CA TRP A 281 -15.53 -6.86 18.41
C TRP A 281 -16.65 -6.30 17.56
N GLY A 282 -17.75 -7.04 17.39
CA GLY A 282 -18.95 -6.52 16.72
C GLY A 282 -19.52 -5.30 17.43
N TRP A 283 -19.61 -5.33 18.77
CA TRP A 283 -19.98 -4.15 19.56
C TRP A 283 -18.94 -3.03 19.51
N ALA A 284 -17.64 -3.37 19.56
CA ALA A 284 -16.58 -2.37 19.42
C ALA A 284 -16.64 -1.63 18.07
N TYR A 285 -16.92 -2.35 16.97
CA TYR A 285 -17.17 -1.77 15.65
C TYR A 285 -18.31 -0.75 15.68
N LEU A 286 -19.45 -1.10 16.29
CA LEU A 286 -20.60 -0.21 16.40
C LEU A 286 -20.28 1.04 17.24
N LEU A 287 -19.59 0.88 18.38
CA LEU A 287 -19.19 1.98 19.25
C LEU A 287 -18.24 2.96 18.54
N VAL A 288 -17.21 2.44 17.87
CA VAL A 288 -16.27 3.27 17.10
C VAL A 288 -16.97 3.97 15.94
N THR A 289 -17.92 3.31 15.29
CA THR A 289 -18.72 3.91 14.20
C THR A 289 -19.57 5.08 14.70
N ILE A 290 -20.20 4.94 15.88
CA ILE A 290 -20.94 6.04 16.53
C ILE A 290 -19.98 7.18 16.88
N GLY A 291 -18.82 6.87 17.46
CA GLY A 291 -17.78 7.85 17.74
C GLY A 291 -17.33 8.61 16.49
N LEU A 292 -17.12 7.90 15.37
CA LEU A 292 -16.78 8.49 14.08
C LEU A 292 -17.87 9.42 13.56
N ALA A 293 -19.14 9.03 13.70
CA ALA A 293 -20.30 9.80 13.29
C ALA A 293 -20.36 11.16 14.02
N VAL A 294 -20.11 11.16 15.32
CA VAL A 294 -20.25 12.34 16.19
C VAL A 294 -19.01 13.22 16.19
N LEU A 295 -17.80 12.63 16.31
CA LEU A 295 -16.59 13.37 16.65
C LEU A 295 -15.83 13.93 15.45
N LYS A 296 -15.99 13.33 14.27
CA LYS A 296 -15.30 13.77 13.05
C LYS A 296 -16.32 14.44 12.13
N LYS A 297 -16.04 15.63 11.61
CA LYS A 297 -16.76 16.18 10.47
C LYS A 297 -15.88 16.04 9.22
N GLU A 298 -16.49 15.78 8.09
CA GLU A 298 -15.82 15.71 6.79
C GLU A 298 -16.26 16.91 5.95
N GLU A 299 -15.34 17.54 5.22
CA GLU A 299 -15.64 18.63 4.31
C GLU A 299 -16.60 18.13 3.20
N THR A 300 -17.71 18.83 3.00
CA THR A 300 -18.67 18.50 1.95
C THR A 300 -18.21 19.10 0.62
N SER A 301 -17.79 18.27 -0.34
CA SER A 301 -17.60 18.69 -1.74
C SER A 301 -18.92 18.57 -2.52
N LYS A 302 -19.12 19.39 -3.56
CA LYS A 302 -20.32 19.29 -4.43
C LYS A 302 -20.10 18.39 -5.65
N ASP A 303 -18.88 17.94 -5.90
CA ASP A 303 -18.49 17.24 -7.14
C ASP A 303 -18.83 15.74 -7.10
N ARG A 304 -19.58 15.26 -8.09
CA ARG A 304 -19.83 13.83 -8.34
C ARG A 304 -19.22 13.46 -9.69
N ASP A 305 -18.15 12.66 -9.65
CA ASP A 305 -17.67 11.99 -10.84
C ASP A 305 -18.66 10.89 -11.23
N GLY A 306 -19.02 10.78 -12.51
CA GLY A 306 -19.83 9.67 -12.97
C GLY A 306 -19.07 8.34 -12.78
N ILE A 307 -19.77 7.25 -12.39
CA ILE A 307 -19.14 5.92 -12.22
C ILE A 307 -18.31 5.55 -13.46
N VAL A 308 -18.89 5.75 -14.65
CA VAL A 308 -18.25 5.47 -15.93
C VAL A 308 -16.99 6.32 -16.14
N GLU A 309 -16.97 7.57 -15.67
CA GLU A 309 -15.82 8.46 -15.80
C GLU A 309 -14.66 8.03 -14.91
N VAL A 310 -14.95 7.55 -13.69
CA VAL A 310 -13.94 6.98 -12.79
C VAL A 310 -13.35 5.70 -13.38
N TYR A 311 -14.17 4.81 -13.94
CA TYR A 311 -13.68 3.62 -14.66
C TYR A 311 -12.84 3.99 -15.90
N LYS A 312 -13.27 4.97 -16.70
CA LYS A 312 -12.48 5.47 -17.84
C LYS A 312 -11.13 6.03 -17.37
N SER A 313 -11.11 6.75 -16.26
CA SER A 313 -9.88 7.31 -15.68
C SER A 313 -8.93 6.21 -15.19
N MET A 314 -9.44 5.20 -14.49
CA MET A 314 -8.68 4.01 -14.10
C MET A 314 -8.10 3.28 -15.32
N TRP A 315 -8.89 3.16 -16.40
CA TRP A 315 -8.43 2.55 -17.65
C TRP A 315 -7.32 3.36 -18.32
N LYS A 316 -7.38 4.70 -18.31
CA LYS A 316 -6.29 5.56 -18.80
C LYS A 316 -5.01 5.36 -17.98
N ILE A 317 -5.12 5.25 -16.65
CA ILE A 317 -3.97 4.97 -15.76
C ILE A 317 -3.32 3.62 -16.09
N LEU A 318 -4.12 2.59 -16.33
CA LEU A 318 -3.64 1.25 -16.72
C LEU A 318 -2.88 1.22 -18.06
N LYS A 319 -3.13 2.21 -18.94
CA LYS A 319 -2.39 2.35 -20.20
C LYS A 319 -1.02 3.01 -20.05
N LEU A 320 -0.72 3.64 -18.90
CA LEU A 320 0.60 4.26 -18.69
C LEU A 320 1.69 3.19 -18.64
N SER A 321 2.72 3.31 -19.47
CA SER A 321 3.82 2.34 -19.57
C SER A 321 4.54 2.12 -18.22
N ASN A 322 4.68 3.17 -17.42
CA ASN A 322 5.29 3.09 -16.09
C ASN A 322 4.42 2.27 -15.11
N ILE A 323 3.10 2.38 -15.22
CA ILE A 323 2.15 1.59 -14.42
C ILE A 323 2.11 0.14 -14.89
N GLN A 324 2.16 -0.13 -16.19
CA GLN A 324 2.27 -1.51 -16.66
C GLN A 324 3.55 -2.18 -16.15
N THR A 325 4.67 -1.45 -16.15
CA THR A 325 5.94 -1.94 -15.58
C THR A 325 5.81 -2.24 -14.09
N ILE A 326 5.17 -1.34 -13.32
CA ILE A 326 4.95 -1.59 -11.89
C ILE A 326 4.04 -2.80 -11.65
N ILE A 327 2.98 -2.96 -12.45
CA ILE A 327 2.05 -4.09 -12.36
C ILE A 327 2.78 -5.41 -12.59
N ILE A 328 3.61 -5.49 -13.65
CA ILE A 328 4.41 -6.68 -13.94
C ILE A 328 5.32 -7.00 -12.76
N ILE A 329 6.03 -6.01 -12.20
CA ILE A 329 6.89 -6.19 -11.03
C ILE A 329 6.09 -6.78 -9.86
N HIS A 330 4.93 -6.22 -9.53
CA HIS A 330 4.11 -6.69 -8.41
C HIS A 330 3.60 -8.12 -8.58
N LEU A 331 3.25 -8.52 -9.80
CA LEU A 331 2.76 -9.86 -10.10
C LEU A 331 3.84 -10.94 -9.99
N ILE A 332 5.10 -10.62 -10.34
CA ILE A 332 6.21 -11.60 -10.35
C ILE A 332 7.05 -11.57 -9.07
N ALA A 333 7.15 -10.41 -8.39
CA ALA A 333 8.08 -10.20 -7.28
C ALA A 333 7.86 -11.21 -6.14
N LYS A 334 6.61 -11.61 -5.88
CA LYS A 334 6.29 -12.47 -4.74
C LYS A 334 6.54 -13.96 -4.94
N ILE A 335 6.77 -14.40 -6.19
CA ILE A 335 7.01 -15.81 -6.51
C ILE A 335 8.21 -16.38 -5.76
N GLY A 336 9.24 -15.54 -5.54
CA GLY A 336 10.51 -15.92 -4.91
C GLY A 336 10.38 -16.52 -3.51
N PHE A 337 9.34 -16.15 -2.76
CA PHE A 337 9.16 -16.49 -1.35
C PHE A 337 7.83 -17.19 -1.07
N GLN A 338 7.00 -17.46 -2.08
CA GLN A 338 5.70 -18.11 -1.89
C GLN A 338 5.81 -19.50 -1.24
N ALA A 339 6.79 -20.30 -1.65
CA ALA A 339 6.98 -21.63 -1.07
C ALA A 339 7.31 -21.54 0.43
N ASN A 340 8.18 -20.61 0.81
CA ASN A 340 8.51 -20.35 2.21
C ASN A 340 7.28 -19.90 3.02
N GLU A 341 6.59 -18.84 2.57
CA GLU A 341 5.44 -18.28 3.29
C GLU A 341 4.27 -19.26 3.43
N ALA A 342 4.02 -20.08 2.41
CA ALA A 342 2.86 -20.95 2.38
C ALA A 342 3.07 -22.30 3.09
N VAL A 343 4.31 -22.81 3.16
CA VAL A 343 4.57 -24.22 3.48
C VAL A 343 5.46 -24.42 4.70
N THR A 344 6.36 -23.50 5.04
CA THR A 344 7.35 -23.69 6.13
C THR A 344 6.69 -23.95 7.48
N SER A 345 5.69 -23.15 7.87
CA SER A 345 4.98 -23.31 9.14
C SER A 345 4.23 -24.65 9.22
N LEU A 346 3.60 -25.08 8.11
CA LEU A 346 2.93 -26.38 8.01
C LEU A 346 3.92 -27.53 8.17
N LYS A 347 5.09 -27.45 7.52
CA LYS A 347 6.12 -28.49 7.59
C LYS A 347 6.74 -28.62 8.97
N LEU A 348 6.95 -27.52 9.69
CA LEU A 348 7.42 -27.56 11.06
C LEU A 348 6.39 -28.24 11.99
N ILE A 349 5.09 -27.98 11.79
CA ILE A 349 4.02 -28.68 12.51
C ILE A 349 4.03 -30.19 12.18
N ASP A 350 4.16 -30.56 10.90
CA ASP A 350 4.23 -31.97 10.48
C ASP A 350 5.42 -32.73 11.07
N LYS A 351 6.54 -32.04 11.30
CA LYS A 351 7.74 -32.62 11.95
C LYS A 351 7.63 -32.74 13.46
N GLY A 352 6.58 -32.18 14.07
CA GLY A 352 6.33 -32.26 15.50
C GLY A 352 6.81 -31.06 16.31
N PHE A 353 7.09 -29.91 15.67
CA PHE A 353 7.45 -28.68 16.41
C PHE A 353 6.37 -28.27 17.41
N GLY A 354 5.12 -28.66 17.17
CA GLY A 354 4.00 -28.41 18.07
C GLY A 354 3.38 -27.03 17.87
N GLN A 355 2.08 -26.93 18.13
CA GLN A 355 1.30 -25.70 17.95
C GLN A 355 1.64 -24.65 19.01
N ASP A 356 1.94 -25.07 20.24
CA ASP A 356 2.29 -24.16 21.33
C ASP A 356 3.61 -23.43 21.07
N ASN A 357 4.60 -24.13 20.52
CA ASN A 357 5.88 -23.54 20.13
C ASN A 357 5.71 -22.56 18.96
N MET A 358 4.82 -22.84 18.00
CA MET A 358 4.48 -21.88 16.94
C MET A 358 3.85 -20.60 17.50
N ALA A 359 2.91 -20.74 18.44
CA ALA A 359 2.28 -19.59 19.08
C ALA A 359 3.33 -18.73 19.80
N LEU A 360 4.31 -19.35 20.47
CA LEU A 360 5.42 -18.64 21.11
C LEU A 360 6.28 -17.86 20.10
N VAL A 361 6.64 -18.48 18.97
CA VAL A 361 7.42 -17.83 17.90
C VAL A 361 6.72 -16.56 17.40
N VAL A 362 5.42 -16.66 17.10
CA VAL A 362 4.64 -15.51 16.61
C VAL A 362 4.43 -14.45 17.71
N LEU A 363 4.27 -14.87 18.98
CA LEU A 363 4.16 -13.95 20.12
C LEU A 363 5.43 -13.11 20.28
N VAL A 364 6.61 -13.72 20.11
CA VAL A 364 7.91 -13.04 20.17
C VAL A 364 8.10 -12.12 18.98
N ASP A 365 7.62 -12.49 17.80
CA ASP A 365 7.76 -11.71 16.55
C ASP A 365 7.04 -10.36 16.58
N PHE A 366 5.83 -10.33 17.15
CA PHE A 366 4.93 -9.19 17.04
C PHE A 366 5.49 -7.83 17.51
N PRO A 367 6.16 -7.69 18.68
CA PRO A 367 6.75 -6.42 19.09
C PRO A 367 7.81 -5.92 18.10
N PHE A 368 8.59 -6.83 17.49
CA PHE A 368 9.58 -6.48 16.49
C PHE A 368 8.92 -6.05 15.20
N GLU A 369 7.89 -6.76 14.74
CA GLU A 369 7.13 -6.41 13.55
C GLU A 369 6.53 -5.00 13.66
N LEU A 370 5.94 -4.68 14.82
CA LEU A 370 5.34 -3.37 15.09
C LEU A 370 6.39 -2.25 15.12
N ALA A 371 7.51 -2.47 15.80
CA ALA A 371 8.61 -1.51 15.87
C ALA A 371 9.23 -1.27 14.48
N LEU A 372 9.46 -2.34 13.71
CA LEU A 372 10.02 -2.25 12.37
C LEU A 372 9.06 -1.61 11.37
N GLY A 373 7.75 -1.84 11.49
CA GLY A 373 6.76 -1.13 10.68
C GLY A 373 6.83 0.39 10.86
N TYR A 374 7.03 0.85 12.11
CA TYR A 374 7.26 2.27 12.41
C TYR A 374 8.57 2.79 11.82
N TYR A 375 9.69 2.11 12.08
CA TYR A 375 11.00 2.54 11.58
C TYR A 375 11.14 2.45 10.06
N ALA A 376 10.50 1.47 9.42
CA ALA A 376 10.48 1.35 7.96
C ALA A 376 9.82 2.57 7.30
N GLY A 377 8.80 3.14 7.93
CA GLY A 377 8.19 4.40 7.49
C GLY A 377 9.20 5.53 7.51
N LYS A 378 9.95 5.67 8.60
CA LYS A 378 11.04 6.66 8.73
C LYS A 378 12.15 6.43 7.69
N TRP A 379 12.65 5.20 7.57
CA TRP A 379 13.70 4.83 6.60
C TRP A 379 13.27 5.04 5.15
N SER A 380 11.98 4.92 4.84
CA SER A 380 11.46 5.18 3.49
C SER A 380 11.63 6.64 3.05
N THR A 381 11.64 7.58 4.02
CA THR A 381 11.90 9.00 3.77
C THR A 381 13.39 9.31 3.60
N GLU A 382 14.26 8.59 4.31
CA GLU A 382 15.72 8.80 4.32
C GLU A 382 16.42 8.11 3.14
N TYR A 383 16.20 6.81 2.92
CA TYR A 383 16.94 5.98 1.97
C TYR A 383 16.26 5.81 0.61
N THR A 384 15.13 6.47 0.39
CA THR A 384 14.15 6.27 -0.71
C THR A 384 13.41 4.92 -0.65
N PRO A 385 12.08 4.88 -0.88
CA PRO A 385 11.28 3.69 -0.60
C PRO A 385 11.67 2.46 -1.43
N MET A 386 11.90 2.61 -2.73
CA MET A 386 12.20 1.47 -3.60
C MET A 386 13.60 0.90 -3.42
N ARG A 387 14.54 1.68 -2.89
CA ARG A 387 15.85 1.15 -2.48
C ARG A 387 15.72 0.25 -1.25
N LEU A 388 14.94 0.70 -0.26
CA LEU A 388 14.61 -0.09 0.92
C LEU A 388 13.86 -1.38 0.54
N TRP A 389 12.92 -1.29 -0.41
CA TRP A 389 12.23 -2.43 -0.99
C TRP A 389 13.23 -3.44 -1.60
N CYS A 390 14.21 -2.99 -2.39
CA CYS A 390 15.23 -3.88 -2.96
C CYS A 390 16.08 -4.60 -1.90
N TRP A 391 16.47 -3.92 -0.81
CA TRP A 391 17.22 -4.55 0.28
C TRP A 391 16.39 -5.62 0.99
N SER A 392 15.14 -5.28 1.32
CA SER A 392 14.22 -6.23 1.94
C SER A 392 13.95 -7.45 1.04
N PHE A 393 13.84 -7.26 -0.28
CA PHE A 393 13.67 -8.37 -1.23
C PHE A 393 14.80 -9.39 -1.14
N VAL A 394 16.06 -8.92 -1.14
CA VAL A 394 17.23 -9.81 -0.99
C VAL A 394 17.21 -10.48 0.38
N GLY A 395 16.90 -9.75 1.44
CA GLY A 395 16.76 -10.30 2.79
C GLY A 395 15.72 -11.43 2.85
N ARG A 396 14.59 -11.30 2.14
CA ARG A 396 13.56 -12.34 2.06
C ARG A 396 14.01 -13.60 1.32
N LEU A 397 14.80 -13.46 0.25
CA LEU A 397 15.37 -14.62 -0.45
C LEU A 397 16.33 -15.40 0.47
N VAL A 398 17.15 -14.68 1.23
CA VAL A 398 18.05 -15.29 2.23
C VAL A 398 17.23 -15.97 3.33
N ALA A 399 16.20 -15.30 3.85
CA ALA A 399 15.29 -15.88 4.84
C ALA A 399 14.64 -17.16 4.33
N ALA A 400 14.19 -17.20 3.06
CA ALA A 400 13.59 -18.41 2.47
C ALA A 400 14.55 -19.60 2.38
N LEU A 401 15.85 -19.37 2.19
CA LEU A 401 16.87 -20.43 2.21
C LEU A 401 17.16 -20.88 3.65
N LEU A 402 17.23 -19.93 4.60
CA LEU A 402 17.41 -20.23 6.01
C LEU A 402 16.22 -21.02 6.58
N ALA A 403 14.99 -20.66 6.22
CA ALA A 403 13.78 -21.38 6.58
C ALA A 403 13.84 -22.85 6.18
N GLN A 404 14.26 -23.10 4.94
CA GLN A 404 14.47 -24.45 4.44
C GLN A 404 15.55 -25.20 5.24
N ALA A 405 16.66 -24.54 5.57
CA ALA A 405 17.71 -25.15 6.40
C ALA A 405 17.20 -25.49 7.82
N VAL A 406 16.41 -24.60 8.43
CA VAL A 406 15.77 -24.81 9.74
C VAL A 406 14.83 -26.01 9.68
N VAL A 407 14.03 -26.15 8.63
CA VAL A 407 13.17 -27.33 8.43
C VAL A 407 14.03 -28.59 8.28
N MET A 408 15.12 -28.57 7.51
CA MET A 408 15.99 -29.73 7.28
C MET A 408 16.66 -30.24 8.56
N ILE A 409 17.14 -29.34 9.41
CA ILE A 409 17.94 -29.64 10.61
C ILE A 409 17.07 -30.09 11.81
N TYR A 410 15.74 -30.18 11.64
CA TYR A 410 14.81 -30.57 12.70
C TYR A 410 15.28 -31.83 13.47
N PRO A 411 15.52 -31.75 14.79
CA PRO A 411 16.07 -32.84 15.58
C PRO A 411 15.07 -33.99 15.65
N SER A 412 15.42 -35.11 15.00
CA SER A 412 14.48 -36.16 14.56
C SER A 412 14.09 -37.17 15.65
N ALA A 413 13.87 -36.77 16.90
CA ALA A 413 13.39 -37.67 17.95
C ALA A 413 11.86 -37.50 18.15
N PRO A 414 11.02 -38.44 17.70
CA PRO A 414 9.57 -38.37 17.89
C PRO A 414 9.23 -38.31 19.38
N GLY A 415 8.57 -37.23 19.81
CA GLY A 415 8.14 -37.04 21.20
C GLY A 415 9.19 -36.48 22.17
N ALA A 416 10.40 -36.14 21.71
CA ALA A 416 11.36 -35.41 22.53
C ALA A 416 11.05 -33.92 22.56
N ALA A 417 11.30 -33.26 23.71
CA ALA A 417 11.15 -31.82 23.82
C ALA A 417 12.07 -31.10 22.82
N VAL A 418 11.56 -30.04 22.19
CA VAL A 418 12.31 -29.23 21.22
C VAL A 418 13.54 -28.61 21.92
N PRO A 419 14.77 -28.85 21.43
CA PRO A 419 15.96 -28.25 22.03
C PRO A 419 15.93 -26.72 21.96
N GLY A 420 16.40 -26.05 23.02
CA GLY A 420 16.39 -24.58 23.10
C GLY A 420 17.12 -23.90 21.93
N TRP A 421 18.26 -24.45 21.47
CA TRP A 421 18.99 -23.91 20.30
C TRP A 421 18.14 -23.93 19.02
N TYR A 422 17.30 -24.96 18.84
CA TYR A 422 16.43 -25.08 17.68
C TYR A 422 15.29 -24.06 17.78
N MET A 423 14.75 -23.85 18.97
CA MET A 423 13.76 -22.80 19.23
C MET A 423 14.31 -21.42 18.85
N PHE A 424 15.52 -21.07 19.30
CA PHE A 424 16.16 -19.80 18.92
C PHE A 424 16.43 -19.69 17.42
N ALA A 425 16.77 -20.80 16.75
CA ALA A 425 16.94 -20.82 15.30
C ALA A 425 15.63 -20.54 14.55
N VAL A 426 14.52 -21.17 14.96
CA VAL A 426 13.19 -20.92 14.39
C VAL A 426 12.75 -19.48 14.66
N ILE A 427 12.93 -18.98 15.88
CA ILE A 427 12.59 -17.58 16.23
C ILE A 427 13.41 -16.60 15.39
N GLY A 428 14.72 -16.80 15.28
CA GLY A 428 15.61 -15.91 14.51
C GLY A 428 15.31 -15.91 13.01
N GLU A 429 15.02 -17.08 12.44
CA GLU A 429 14.60 -17.18 11.04
C GLU A 429 13.24 -16.51 10.80
N HIS A 430 12.26 -16.79 11.66
CA HIS A 430 10.93 -16.22 11.54
C HIS A 430 10.98 -14.70 11.63
N LEU A 431 11.66 -14.16 12.66
CA LEU A 431 11.90 -12.73 12.84
C LEU A 431 12.54 -12.10 11.59
N LEU A 432 13.55 -12.73 11.00
CA LEU A 432 14.18 -12.21 9.79
C LEU A 432 13.18 -12.17 8.61
N SER A 433 12.43 -13.25 8.42
CA SER A 433 11.46 -13.39 7.33
C SER A 433 10.34 -12.35 7.42
N THR A 434 9.70 -12.23 8.59
CA THR A 434 8.59 -11.30 8.87
C THR A 434 9.07 -9.85 8.84
N SER A 435 10.23 -9.55 9.46
CA SER A 435 10.85 -8.22 9.43
C SER A 435 11.08 -7.72 8.01
N MET A 436 11.67 -8.55 7.16
CA MET A 436 11.92 -8.18 5.76
C MET A 436 10.61 -8.05 4.97
N ASN A 437 9.59 -8.87 5.24
CA ASN A 437 8.27 -8.71 4.66
C ASN A 437 7.62 -7.36 5.03
N THR A 438 7.69 -6.97 6.30
CA THR A 438 7.12 -5.71 6.82
C THR A 438 7.83 -4.49 6.22
N ILE A 439 9.16 -4.49 6.18
CA ILE A 439 9.93 -3.41 5.54
C ILE A 439 9.56 -3.30 4.05
N MET A 440 9.45 -4.44 3.35
CA MET A 440 9.08 -4.49 1.95
C MET A 440 7.67 -3.94 1.70
N PHE A 441 6.71 -4.29 2.57
CA PHE A 441 5.33 -3.80 2.49
C PHE A 441 5.25 -2.29 2.70
N VAL A 442 5.84 -1.78 3.80
CA VAL A 442 5.85 -0.34 4.13
C VAL A 442 6.51 0.48 3.01
N ALA A 443 7.65 0.03 2.52
CA ALA A 443 8.36 0.68 1.42
C ALA A 443 7.53 0.76 0.13
N CYS A 444 6.81 -0.32 -0.19
CA CYS A 444 5.93 -0.39 -1.35
C CYS A 444 4.74 0.57 -1.20
N SER A 445 4.05 0.52 -0.06
CA SER A 445 2.90 1.38 0.24
C SER A 445 3.28 2.86 0.29
N ALA A 446 4.44 3.20 0.85
CA ALA A 446 4.98 4.56 0.84
C ALA A 446 5.25 5.07 -0.59
N PHE A 447 5.74 4.19 -1.47
CA PHE A 447 5.91 4.54 -2.89
C PHE A 447 4.57 4.74 -3.59
N HIS A 448 3.59 3.84 -3.40
CA HIS A 448 2.24 3.98 -3.95
C HIS A 448 1.60 5.30 -3.52
N ALA A 449 1.68 5.64 -2.24
CA ALA A 449 1.13 6.87 -1.69
C ALA A 449 1.78 8.12 -2.30
N LYS A 450 3.07 8.04 -2.64
CA LYS A 450 3.82 9.14 -3.27
C LYS A 450 3.44 9.34 -4.74
N ILE A 451 3.19 8.28 -5.50
CA ILE A 451 2.92 8.38 -6.94
C ILE A 451 1.43 8.60 -7.29
N SER A 452 0.53 8.25 -6.37
CA SER A 452 -0.91 8.36 -6.59
C SER A 452 -1.37 9.82 -6.69
N ASP A 453 -2.15 10.14 -7.72
CA ASP A 453 -2.70 11.49 -7.89
C ASP A 453 -3.75 11.77 -6.80
N PRO A 454 -3.65 12.84 -5.99
CA PRO A 454 -4.64 13.16 -4.96
C PRO A 454 -6.09 13.32 -5.47
N THR A 455 -6.32 13.63 -6.75
CA THR A 455 -7.67 13.79 -7.31
C THR A 455 -8.38 12.44 -7.52
N ILE A 456 -7.65 11.42 -7.98
CA ILE A 456 -8.11 10.05 -8.22
C ILE A 456 -7.47 9.07 -7.21
N GLY A 457 -7.00 9.60 -6.08
CA GLY A 457 -6.01 8.93 -5.23
C GLY A 457 -6.50 7.65 -4.57
N GLY A 458 -7.79 7.56 -4.26
CA GLY A 458 -8.40 6.35 -3.68
C GLY A 458 -8.33 5.16 -4.64
N THR A 459 -8.88 5.32 -5.84
CA THR A 459 -8.88 4.30 -6.90
C THR A 459 -7.45 3.96 -7.34
N TYR A 460 -6.58 4.96 -7.50
CA TYR A 460 -5.18 4.74 -7.90
C TYR A 460 -4.40 3.93 -6.85
N MET A 461 -4.50 4.30 -5.57
CA MET A 461 -3.88 3.55 -4.48
C MET A 461 -4.42 2.13 -4.41
N THR A 462 -5.73 2.00 -4.50
CA THR A 462 -6.39 0.70 -4.45
C THR A 462 -5.92 -0.19 -5.59
N LEU A 463 -5.81 0.34 -6.80
CA LEU A 463 -5.32 -0.41 -7.96
C LEU A 463 -3.95 -1.01 -7.68
N LEU A 464 -2.99 -0.20 -7.22
CA LEU A 464 -1.63 -0.65 -6.94
C LEU A 464 -1.57 -1.64 -5.76
N ALA A 465 -2.29 -1.37 -4.68
CA ALA A 465 -2.37 -2.26 -3.53
C ALA A 465 -2.99 -3.61 -3.92
N THR A 466 -4.03 -3.61 -4.75
CA THR A 466 -4.72 -4.84 -5.17
C THR A 466 -3.82 -5.70 -6.05
N VAL A 467 -3.13 -5.09 -7.03
CA VAL A 467 -2.18 -5.83 -7.87
C VAL A 467 -1.02 -6.40 -7.02
N SER A 468 -0.53 -5.64 -6.03
CA SER A 468 0.47 -6.12 -5.07
C SER A 468 -0.01 -7.35 -4.28
N ASN A 469 -1.27 -7.33 -3.83
CA ASN A 469 -1.85 -8.45 -3.09
C ASN A 469 -2.03 -9.66 -4.01
N LEU A 470 -2.59 -9.45 -5.20
CA LEU A 470 -2.83 -10.51 -6.19
C LEU A 470 -1.55 -11.27 -6.57
N GLY A 471 -0.42 -10.57 -6.67
CA GLY A 471 0.89 -11.19 -6.93
C GLY A 471 1.33 -12.21 -5.87
N GLY A 472 0.78 -12.16 -4.64
CA GLY A 472 1.02 -13.17 -3.60
C GLY A 472 -0.07 -14.24 -3.57
N THR A 473 -1.34 -13.84 -3.63
CA THR A 473 -2.47 -14.76 -3.50
C THR A 473 -2.59 -15.73 -4.68
N PHE A 474 -2.37 -15.24 -5.91
CA PHE A 474 -2.56 -16.04 -7.11
C PHE A 474 -1.51 -17.15 -7.26
N PRO A 475 -0.19 -16.90 -7.09
CA PRO A 475 0.80 -17.96 -7.23
C PRO A 475 0.75 -19.01 -6.12
N LYS A 476 0.21 -18.69 -4.93
CA LYS A 476 0.11 -19.61 -3.79
C LYS A 476 -0.56 -20.94 -4.15
N TYR A 477 -1.66 -20.92 -4.90
CA TYR A 477 -2.34 -22.15 -5.35
C TYR A 477 -1.42 -23.02 -6.22
N PHE A 478 -0.74 -22.43 -7.19
CA PHE A 478 0.16 -23.16 -8.09
C PHE A 478 1.38 -23.72 -7.36
N VAL A 479 1.94 -22.95 -6.42
CA VAL A 479 3.09 -23.38 -5.61
C VAL A 479 2.73 -24.56 -4.71
N LEU A 480 1.57 -24.53 -4.04
CA LEU A 480 1.10 -25.66 -3.24
C LEU A 480 0.89 -26.91 -4.10
N LYS A 481 0.23 -26.77 -5.25
CA LYS A 481 0.05 -27.88 -6.20
C LYS A 481 1.38 -28.42 -6.74
N LEU A 482 2.39 -27.56 -6.91
CA LEU A 482 3.72 -27.95 -7.34
C LEU A 482 4.46 -28.73 -6.25
N VAL A 483 4.30 -28.35 -4.97
CA VAL A 483 4.81 -29.14 -3.84
C VAL A 483 4.22 -30.55 -3.88
N ASP A 484 2.90 -30.68 -4.01
CA ASP A 484 2.23 -31.99 -4.06
C ASP A 484 2.69 -32.81 -5.26
N SER A 485 2.81 -32.19 -6.44
CA SER A 485 3.24 -32.88 -7.67
C SER A 485 4.69 -33.37 -7.62
N LEU A 486 5.57 -32.70 -6.86
CA LEU A 486 6.96 -33.09 -6.69
C LEU A 486 7.17 -33.98 -5.45
N HIS A 487 6.14 -34.15 -4.62
CA HIS A 487 6.17 -34.94 -3.40
C HIS A 487 5.96 -36.42 -3.71
N SER A 488 6.85 -37.28 -3.20
CA SER A 488 6.75 -38.73 -3.33
C SER A 488 6.96 -39.39 -1.97
N ALA A 489 5.96 -40.15 -1.54
CA ALA A 489 5.99 -40.91 -0.31
C ALA A 489 5.33 -42.28 -0.51
N THR A 490 5.91 -43.30 0.13
CA THR A 490 5.52 -44.71 -0.01
C THR A 490 5.15 -45.29 1.35
N CYS A 491 3.95 -45.87 1.45
CA CYS A 491 3.50 -46.57 2.65
C CYS A 491 4.18 -47.95 2.73
N VAL A 492 4.94 -48.18 3.80
CA VAL A 492 5.55 -49.48 4.07
C VAL A 492 4.66 -50.23 5.07
N PRO A 493 4.14 -51.43 4.70
CA PRO A 493 3.34 -52.23 5.61
C PRO A 493 4.16 -52.71 6.83
N PRO A 494 3.53 -52.89 8.00
CA PRO A 494 4.24 -53.31 9.19
C PRO A 494 4.71 -54.76 9.08
N SER A 495 5.95 -55.05 9.54
CA SER A 495 6.52 -56.40 9.51
C SER A 495 5.83 -57.40 10.45
N LYS A 496 5.05 -56.91 11.41
CA LYS A 496 4.15 -57.69 12.29
C LYS A 496 2.83 -56.96 12.41
N THR A 497 1.71 -57.64 12.24
CA THR A 497 0.37 -57.04 12.39
C THR A 497 0.17 -56.55 13.83
N PRO A 498 -0.02 -55.23 14.04
CA PRO A 498 -0.27 -54.69 15.38
C PRO A 498 -1.60 -55.24 15.93
N ARG A 499 -1.62 -55.66 17.21
CA ARG A 499 -2.86 -56.11 17.88
C ARG A 499 -3.80 -54.91 18.05
N GLY A 500 -5.02 -55.01 17.51
CA GLY A 500 -6.07 -53.98 17.66
C GLY A 500 -6.44 -53.18 16.41
N VAL A 501 -5.80 -53.42 15.26
CA VAL A 501 -6.12 -52.73 13.99
C VAL A 501 -7.14 -53.55 13.19
N GLN A 502 -8.31 -52.97 12.90
CA GLN A 502 -9.42 -53.65 12.20
C GLN A 502 -9.16 -53.93 10.70
N SER A 503 -8.18 -53.27 10.07
CA SER A 503 -7.83 -53.44 8.65
C SER A 503 -6.34 -53.21 8.41
N PRO A 504 -5.47 -54.21 8.69
CA PRO A 504 -4.04 -54.07 8.48
C PRO A 504 -3.69 -53.99 6.99
N ILE A 505 -2.77 -53.09 6.64
CA ILE A 505 -2.31 -52.93 5.26
C ILE A 505 -1.29 -54.02 4.93
N THR A 506 -1.50 -54.72 3.82
CA THR A 506 -0.64 -55.80 3.33
C THR A 506 0.17 -55.43 2.09
N THR A 507 -0.21 -54.38 1.36
CA THR A 507 0.45 -53.91 0.13
C THR A 507 0.99 -52.49 0.28
N SER A 508 2.13 -52.22 -0.34
CA SER A 508 2.67 -50.86 -0.43
C SER A 508 1.85 -50.05 -1.43
N PHE A 509 1.46 -48.83 -1.05
CA PHE A 509 0.82 -47.85 -1.92
C PHE A 509 1.43 -46.45 -1.68
N SER A 510 1.19 -45.51 -2.59
CA SER A 510 1.68 -44.14 -2.40
C SER A 510 0.94 -43.47 -1.25
N CYS A 511 1.66 -42.95 -0.26
CA CYS A 511 1.12 -42.12 0.83
C CYS A 511 1.41 -40.63 0.60
N SER A 512 1.55 -40.21 -0.66
CA SER A 512 1.81 -38.83 -1.05
C SER A 512 0.63 -37.90 -0.75
N LEU A 513 -0.59 -38.40 -0.89
CA LEU A 513 -1.81 -37.70 -0.48
C LEU A 513 -2.08 -37.90 1.01
N GLU A 514 -2.55 -36.86 1.69
CA GLU A 514 -2.83 -36.90 3.12
C GLU A 514 -3.87 -37.96 3.50
N ALA A 515 -4.87 -38.19 2.65
CA ALA A 515 -5.87 -39.23 2.83
C ALA A 515 -5.23 -40.63 2.86
N ASP A 516 -4.25 -40.86 1.98
CA ASP A 516 -3.51 -42.11 1.89
C ASP A 516 -2.48 -42.25 3.02
N LYS A 517 -1.91 -41.13 3.49
CA LYS A 517 -1.08 -41.10 4.72
C LYS A 517 -1.89 -41.49 5.96
N ASN A 518 -3.08 -40.93 6.14
CA ASN A 518 -3.98 -41.27 7.26
C ASN A 518 -4.47 -42.72 7.17
N ARG A 519 -4.73 -43.23 5.97
CA ARG A 519 -5.00 -44.65 5.72
C ARG A 519 -3.79 -45.52 6.10
N CYS A 520 -2.58 -45.11 5.71
CA CYS A 520 -1.33 -45.81 6.03
C CYS A 520 -1.12 -45.94 7.54
N LEU A 521 -1.25 -44.82 8.27
CA LEU A 521 -1.06 -44.78 9.71
C LEU A 521 -2.16 -45.55 10.48
N SER A 522 -3.42 -45.42 10.05
CA SER A 522 -4.53 -46.16 10.68
C SER A 522 -4.46 -47.67 10.45
N GLY A 523 -3.88 -48.12 9.32
CA GLY A 523 -3.58 -49.52 9.03
C GLY A 523 -2.29 -50.05 9.69
N GLY A 524 -1.63 -49.27 10.55
CA GLY A 524 -0.42 -49.64 11.26
C GLY A 524 0.86 -49.61 10.42
N GLY A 525 0.82 -49.05 9.21
CA GLY A 525 1.98 -48.85 8.34
C GLY A 525 2.77 -47.58 8.67
N VAL A 526 3.99 -47.50 8.15
CA VAL A 526 4.85 -46.31 8.27
C VAL A 526 4.97 -45.66 6.89
N CYS A 527 4.53 -44.41 6.77
CA CYS A 527 4.70 -43.63 5.55
C CYS A 527 6.14 -43.10 5.47
N ARG A 528 6.95 -43.65 4.55
CA ARG A 528 8.31 -43.21 4.30
C ARG A 528 8.29 -42.16 3.19
N VAL A 529 8.80 -40.97 3.49
CA VAL A 529 8.93 -39.89 2.50
C VAL A 529 10.25 -40.10 1.75
N ASP A 530 10.15 -40.43 0.46
CA ASP A 530 11.32 -40.64 -0.40
C ASP A 530 11.81 -39.32 -1.01
N ARG A 531 10.88 -38.43 -1.37
CA ARG A 531 11.15 -37.09 -1.90
C ARG A 531 10.17 -36.08 -1.33
N ASP A 532 10.68 -35.07 -0.62
CA ASP A 532 9.84 -33.96 -0.17
C ASP A 532 9.81 -32.83 -1.22
N GLY A 533 8.65 -32.65 -1.87
CA GLY A 533 8.43 -31.60 -2.86
C GLY A 533 8.68 -30.19 -2.35
N PHE A 534 8.58 -29.93 -1.04
CA PHE A 534 8.82 -28.61 -0.47
C PHE A 534 10.22 -28.08 -0.77
N TYR A 535 11.26 -28.89 -0.59
CA TYR A 535 12.64 -28.44 -0.76
C TYR A 535 12.98 -28.09 -2.21
N TYR A 536 12.44 -28.86 -3.17
CA TYR A 536 12.63 -28.59 -4.59
C TYR A 536 11.85 -27.35 -5.02
N THR A 537 10.57 -27.25 -4.61
CA THR A 537 9.74 -26.10 -4.94
C THR A 537 10.29 -24.81 -4.33
N ASN A 538 10.79 -24.84 -3.09
CA ASN A 538 11.37 -23.66 -2.47
C ASN A 538 12.67 -23.21 -3.16
N ILE A 539 13.59 -24.12 -3.48
CA ILE A 539 14.79 -23.79 -4.26
C ILE A 539 14.40 -23.22 -5.62
N LEU A 540 13.43 -23.80 -6.30
CA LEU A 540 12.95 -23.32 -7.60
C LEU A 540 12.35 -21.91 -7.50
N CYS A 541 11.48 -21.66 -6.51
CA CYS A 541 10.93 -20.34 -6.24
C CYS A 541 12.04 -19.31 -5.96
N VAL A 542 12.96 -19.61 -5.05
CA VAL A 542 14.08 -18.72 -4.71
C VAL A 542 14.96 -18.44 -5.94
N ALA A 543 15.25 -19.46 -6.75
CA ALA A 543 16.01 -19.30 -7.99
C ALA A 543 15.29 -18.37 -8.99
N ILE A 544 13.99 -18.58 -9.21
CA ILE A 544 13.17 -17.69 -10.06
C ILE A 544 13.15 -16.26 -9.49
N GLY A 545 12.99 -16.11 -8.17
CA GLY A 545 13.02 -14.82 -7.49
C GLY A 545 14.36 -14.10 -7.62
N ALA A 546 15.48 -14.82 -7.49
CA ALA A 546 16.81 -14.27 -7.69
C ALA A 546 17.06 -13.90 -9.16
N LEU A 547 16.74 -14.78 -10.11
CA LEU A 547 16.92 -14.48 -11.53
C LEU A 547 16.09 -13.24 -11.93
N THR A 548 14.80 -13.22 -11.61
CA THR A 548 13.93 -12.08 -11.93
C THR A 548 14.40 -10.79 -11.25
N PHE A 549 14.93 -10.87 -10.03
CA PHE A 549 15.39 -9.68 -9.32
C PHE A 549 16.63 -9.04 -9.93
N TRP A 550 17.67 -9.84 -10.19
CA TRP A 550 18.94 -9.32 -10.70
C TRP A 550 18.86 -8.91 -12.17
N PHE A 551 18.08 -9.62 -13.00
CA PHE A 551 18.00 -9.33 -14.43
C PHE A 551 16.94 -8.28 -14.80
N PHE A 552 15.87 -8.13 -14.04
CA PHE A 552 14.75 -7.25 -14.42
C PHE A 552 14.32 -6.30 -13.28
N ILE A 553 13.88 -6.83 -12.14
CA ILE A 553 13.17 -6.05 -11.13
C ILE A 553 14.05 -4.93 -10.57
N ARG A 554 15.30 -5.21 -10.18
CA ARG A 554 16.19 -4.21 -9.57
C ARG A 554 16.40 -3.00 -10.50
N GLY A 555 16.65 -3.26 -11.78
CA GLY A 555 16.85 -2.20 -12.79
C GLY A 555 15.57 -1.40 -13.03
N ALA A 556 14.44 -2.11 -13.21
CA ALA A 556 13.15 -1.49 -13.49
C ALA A 556 12.66 -0.63 -12.31
N VAL A 557 12.71 -1.16 -11.08
CA VAL A 557 12.30 -0.45 -9.86
C VAL A 557 13.12 0.82 -9.61
N MET A 558 14.45 0.74 -9.78
CA MET A 558 15.32 1.92 -9.61
C MET A 558 15.11 2.96 -10.72
N LYS A 559 14.77 2.53 -11.94
CA LYS A 559 14.38 3.44 -13.03
C LYS A 559 13.06 4.14 -12.70
N LEU A 560 12.04 3.39 -12.29
CA LEU A 560 10.72 3.91 -11.92
C LEU A 560 10.81 4.94 -10.79
N GLN A 561 11.63 4.68 -9.76
CA GLN A 561 11.79 5.61 -8.65
C GLN A 561 12.35 6.99 -9.05
N ARG A 562 13.18 7.05 -10.11
CA ARG A 562 13.77 8.30 -10.59
C ARG A 562 12.82 9.13 -11.45
N LEU A 563 11.68 8.56 -11.86
CA LEU A 563 10.74 9.26 -12.72
C LEU A 563 10.07 10.43 -11.97
N PRO A 564 9.89 11.58 -12.62
CA PRO A 564 9.19 12.70 -12.03
C PRO A 564 7.69 12.36 -11.86
N LEU A 565 7.01 12.98 -10.88
CA LEU A 565 5.60 12.73 -10.57
C LEU A 565 4.65 12.89 -11.78
N ARG A 566 5.03 13.69 -12.79
CA ARG A 566 4.27 13.85 -14.04
C ARG A 566 4.11 12.54 -14.81
N ALA A 567 5.13 11.67 -14.78
CA ALA A 567 5.13 10.39 -15.49
C ALA A 567 4.15 9.36 -14.91
N TRP A 568 3.50 9.69 -13.79
CA TRP A 568 2.56 8.85 -13.06
C TRP A 568 1.11 9.35 -13.14
N ARG A 569 0.91 10.52 -13.75
CA ARG A 569 -0.39 11.17 -13.88
C ARG A 569 -0.87 11.08 -15.31
N VAL A 570 -2.19 10.96 -15.47
CA VAL A 570 -2.81 11.12 -16.79
C VAL A 570 -2.75 12.61 -17.07
N ALA A 571 -1.84 13.02 -17.97
CA ALA A 571 -1.88 14.38 -18.50
C ALA A 571 -3.26 14.58 -19.15
N PRO A 572 -3.97 15.67 -18.84
CA PRO A 572 -5.09 16.07 -19.68
C PRO A 572 -4.56 16.23 -21.12
N GLU A 573 -5.34 15.76 -22.09
CA GLU A 573 -5.15 16.18 -23.48
C GLU A 573 -5.13 17.72 -23.48
N ASP A 574 -4.11 18.29 -24.12
CA ASP A 574 -3.93 19.73 -24.33
C ASP A 574 -3.76 20.55 -23.04
N THR A 575 -2.74 20.25 -22.21
CA THR A 575 -2.39 21.16 -21.10
C THR A 575 -1.47 22.29 -21.58
N PRO A 576 -1.93 23.55 -21.56
CA PRO A 576 -1.06 24.68 -21.76
C PRO A 576 -0.20 24.92 -20.52
N HIS A 577 1.06 25.26 -20.76
CA HIS A 577 2.02 25.64 -19.74
C HIS A 577 2.87 26.79 -20.22
N THR A 578 3.47 27.49 -19.26
CA THR A 578 4.32 28.65 -19.50
C THR A 578 5.73 28.39 -19.02
N CYS A 579 6.73 28.75 -19.81
CA CYS A 579 8.13 28.68 -19.41
C CYS A 579 8.78 30.05 -19.42
N TRP A 580 9.41 30.39 -18.29
CA TRP A 580 10.07 31.66 -18.00
C TRP A 580 11.60 31.55 -18.05
N CYS A 581 12.13 30.37 -18.42
CA CYS A 581 13.58 30.18 -18.46
C CYS A 581 14.23 31.01 -19.57
N THR A 582 15.50 31.39 -19.38
CA THR A 582 16.27 32.15 -20.37
C THR A 582 16.28 31.47 -21.75
N GLN A 583 16.38 30.14 -21.80
CA GLN A 583 16.41 29.42 -23.07
C GLN A 583 15.07 29.52 -23.80
N CYS A 584 13.94 29.30 -23.11
CA CYS A 584 12.61 29.42 -23.71
C CYS A 584 12.28 30.86 -24.09
N ARG A 585 12.71 31.84 -23.28
CA ARG A 585 12.56 33.27 -23.61
C ARG A 585 13.31 33.66 -24.88
N LYS A 586 14.57 33.24 -24.99
CA LYS A 586 15.39 33.49 -26.18
C LYS A 586 14.86 32.74 -27.40
N ALA A 587 14.35 31.52 -27.22
CA ALA A 587 13.79 30.72 -28.31
C ALA A 587 12.44 31.27 -28.81
N ALA A 588 11.59 31.77 -27.91
CA ALA A 588 10.27 32.30 -28.26
C ALA A 588 10.29 33.80 -28.61
N GLY A 589 11.38 34.52 -28.32
CA GLY A 589 11.43 35.98 -28.44
C GLY A 589 10.50 36.72 -27.47
N SER A 590 9.95 36.03 -26.47
CA SER A 590 8.96 36.54 -25.51
C SER A 590 9.46 36.45 -24.08
N ILE A 591 8.91 37.27 -23.18
CA ILE A 591 9.15 37.18 -21.72
C ILE A 591 8.66 35.83 -21.17
N ILE A 592 7.64 35.26 -21.81
CA ILE A 592 7.01 33.99 -21.43
C ILE A 592 6.85 33.15 -22.69
N ALA A 593 7.39 31.94 -22.70
CA ALA A 593 7.05 30.97 -23.74
C ALA A 593 5.79 30.22 -23.32
N HIS A 594 4.73 30.32 -24.10
CA HIS A 594 3.53 29.51 -23.93
C HIS A 594 3.64 28.27 -24.82
N LEU A 595 3.43 27.10 -24.23
CA LEU A 595 3.46 25.82 -24.93
C LEU A 595 2.22 25.00 -24.57
N ILE A 596 1.78 24.13 -25.46
CA ILE A 596 0.77 23.10 -25.20
C ILE A 596 1.42 21.74 -25.39
N THR A 597 1.19 20.83 -24.44
CA THR A 597 1.68 19.46 -24.54
C THR A 597 0.71 18.60 -25.33
N PHE A 598 1.20 17.95 -26.39
CA PHE A 598 0.48 16.99 -27.21
C PHE A 598 1.17 15.61 -27.17
N ASP A 599 0.42 14.56 -27.51
CA ASP A 599 1.01 13.27 -27.87
C ASP A 599 1.65 13.39 -29.27
N PRO A 600 2.92 13.00 -29.47
CA PRO A 600 3.58 13.09 -30.78
C PRO A 600 2.82 12.42 -31.93
N SER A 601 2.00 11.40 -31.64
CA SER A 601 1.19 10.70 -32.65
C SER A 601 -0.01 11.51 -33.16
N THR A 602 -0.46 12.52 -32.41
CA THR A 602 -1.56 13.40 -32.83
C THR A 602 -1.07 14.58 -33.67
N VAL A 603 0.22 14.91 -33.61
CA VAL A 603 0.83 16.00 -34.37
C VAL A 603 1.24 15.52 -35.76
N LYS A 604 0.59 16.05 -36.80
CA LYS A 604 0.95 15.81 -38.19
C LYS A 604 1.66 17.02 -38.77
N TRP A 605 2.83 16.80 -39.35
CA TRP A 605 3.62 17.86 -39.97
C TRP A 605 3.39 17.90 -41.48
N ASN A 606 3.08 19.09 -42.00
CA ASN A 606 3.12 19.34 -43.44
C ASN A 606 4.53 19.86 -43.81
N GLY A 607 5.42 18.94 -44.19
CA GLY A 607 6.86 19.17 -44.31
C GLY A 607 7.64 18.65 -43.09
N THR A 608 8.96 18.85 -43.07
CA THR A 608 9.84 18.39 -41.99
C THR A 608 10.42 19.58 -41.21
N PRO A 609 10.02 19.76 -39.93
CA PRO A 609 10.68 20.72 -39.05
C PRO A 609 12.17 20.40 -38.92
N THR A 610 13.00 21.44 -38.87
CA THR A 610 14.42 21.27 -38.54
C THR A 610 14.58 21.26 -37.04
N GLU A 611 15.34 20.31 -36.52
CA GLU A 611 15.54 20.11 -35.09
C GLU A 611 17.01 20.30 -34.71
N PHE A 612 17.25 20.91 -33.54
CA PHE A 612 18.58 20.97 -32.95
C PHE A 612 18.58 20.57 -31.47
N GLU A 613 19.76 20.16 -31.01
CA GLU A 613 20.02 19.86 -29.60
C GLU A 613 20.18 21.15 -28.78
N SER A 614 19.16 21.44 -27.97
CA SER A 614 19.16 22.61 -27.08
C SER A 614 19.76 22.32 -25.70
N SER A 615 19.77 21.05 -25.28
CA SER A 615 20.46 20.52 -24.09
C SER A 615 20.59 19.01 -24.17
N ALA A 616 21.32 18.38 -23.25
CA ALA A 616 21.54 16.93 -23.21
C ALA A 616 20.24 16.09 -23.25
N GLN A 617 19.12 16.63 -22.76
CA GLN A 617 17.80 15.97 -22.78
C GLN A 617 16.78 16.71 -23.65
N GLY A 618 17.04 17.96 -24.05
CA GLY A 618 16.06 18.82 -24.72
C GLY A 618 16.36 19.02 -26.19
N ARG A 619 15.38 18.76 -27.05
CA ARG A 619 15.43 19.05 -28.49
C ARG A 619 14.42 20.14 -28.83
N ARG A 620 14.76 21.01 -29.78
CA ARG A 620 13.89 22.11 -30.22
C ARG A 620 13.72 22.09 -31.73
N GLY A 621 12.48 22.20 -32.19
CA GLY A 621 12.13 22.24 -33.59
C GLY A 621 11.72 23.63 -34.06
N PHE A 622 12.10 23.97 -35.29
CA PHE A 622 11.73 25.23 -35.94
C PHE A 622 11.41 25.02 -37.43
N CYS A 623 10.70 25.98 -38.02
CA CYS A 623 10.38 25.97 -39.44
C CYS A 623 11.63 26.32 -40.28
N PRO A 624 12.04 25.47 -41.24
CA PRO A 624 13.24 25.74 -42.07
C PRO A 624 13.08 26.95 -43.00
N LYS A 625 11.86 27.39 -43.31
CA LYS A 625 11.60 28.50 -44.24
C LYS A 625 11.61 29.86 -43.55
N CYS A 626 10.91 30.00 -42.42
CA CYS A 626 10.73 31.28 -41.73
C CYS A 626 11.41 31.36 -40.35
N GLY A 627 11.99 30.25 -39.86
CA GLY A 627 12.69 30.23 -38.57
C GLY A 627 11.78 30.20 -37.33
N THR A 628 10.44 30.17 -37.49
CA THR A 628 9.50 30.12 -36.36
C THR A 628 9.78 28.91 -35.47
N SER A 629 9.90 29.15 -34.16
CA SER A 629 10.01 28.10 -33.14
C SER A 629 8.70 27.32 -33.03
N LEU A 630 8.72 26.03 -33.35
CA LEU A 630 7.52 25.19 -33.43
C LEU A 630 7.33 24.36 -32.16
N TYR A 631 8.39 23.73 -31.64
CA TYR A 631 8.23 22.82 -30.51
C TYR A 631 9.49 22.62 -29.65
N PHE A 632 9.27 22.05 -28.47
CA PHE A 632 10.27 21.48 -27.59
C PHE A 632 9.90 20.02 -27.26
N ARG A 633 10.89 19.12 -27.19
CA ARG A 633 10.69 17.74 -26.70
C ARG A 633 11.80 17.31 -25.75
N ASP A 634 11.42 16.56 -24.73
CA ASP A 634 12.32 15.91 -23.78
C ASP A 634 12.56 14.46 -24.20
N ILE A 635 13.81 14.08 -24.44
CA ILE A 635 14.17 12.70 -24.83
C ILE A 635 13.82 11.70 -23.71
N GLY A 636 13.80 12.14 -22.46
CA GLY A 636 13.36 11.34 -21.32
C GLY A 636 11.85 11.07 -21.28
N LEU A 637 11.05 11.83 -22.04
CA LEU A 637 9.59 11.70 -22.15
C LEU A 637 9.17 11.63 -23.62
N PRO A 638 9.43 10.50 -24.30
CA PRO A 638 9.16 10.37 -25.74
C PRO A 638 7.68 10.39 -26.11
N ALA A 639 6.77 10.33 -25.12
CA ALA A 639 5.33 10.39 -25.30
C ALA A 639 4.78 11.83 -25.27
N GLU A 640 5.64 12.85 -25.20
CA GLU A 640 5.24 14.25 -25.09
C GLU A 640 5.96 15.09 -26.15
N ILE A 641 5.23 15.99 -26.82
CA ILE A 641 5.77 17.08 -27.63
C ILE A 641 5.10 18.40 -27.20
N GLU A 642 5.90 19.41 -26.89
CA GLU A 642 5.41 20.70 -26.44
C GLU A 642 5.41 21.68 -27.63
N ILE A 643 4.25 22.04 -28.16
CA ILE A 643 4.10 22.95 -29.30
C ILE A 643 4.00 24.39 -28.80
N CYS A 644 4.75 25.31 -29.42
CA CYS A 644 4.69 26.74 -29.15
C CYS A 644 3.31 27.29 -29.56
N THR A 645 2.56 27.86 -28.63
CA THR A 645 1.18 28.32 -28.90
C THR A 645 1.14 29.44 -29.93
N GLY A 646 2.16 30.31 -29.95
CA GLY A 646 2.30 31.39 -30.95
C GLY A 646 2.58 30.90 -32.37
N SER A 647 2.69 29.58 -32.59
CA SER A 647 2.82 28.97 -33.92
C SER A 647 1.54 28.28 -34.40
N LEU A 648 0.47 28.27 -33.59
CA LEU A 648 -0.82 27.70 -33.93
C LEU A 648 -1.73 28.74 -34.60
N ASP A 649 -2.60 28.28 -35.49
CA ASP A 649 -3.60 29.11 -36.16
C ASP A 649 -4.70 29.55 -35.17
N GLU A 650 -5.37 30.66 -35.46
CA GLU A 650 -6.34 31.34 -34.57
C GLU A 650 -7.53 30.44 -34.21
N ASP A 651 -8.01 29.63 -35.16
CA ASP A 651 -9.14 28.70 -35.00
C ASP A 651 -8.86 27.59 -33.96
N ILE A 652 -7.60 27.17 -33.82
CA ILE A 652 -7.17 26.23 -32.78
C ILE A 652 -7.24 26.91 -31.41
N LEU A 653 -6.96 28.21 -31.34
CA LEU A 653 -6.93 29.01 -30.11
C LEU A 653 -8.32 29.50 -29.68
N GLU A 654 -9.31 29.51 -30.58
CA GLU A 654 -10.71 29.90 -30.31
C GLU A 654 -11.48 28.88 -29.46
N ASN A 655 -10.92 27.71 -29.15
CA ASN A 655 -11.51 26.78 -28.21
C ASN A 655 -11.72 27.47 -26.84
N PRO A 656 -12.97 27.66 -26.36
CA PRO A 656 -13.26 28.46 -25.16
C PRO A 656 -12.59 27.94 -23.88
N GLN A 657 -12.26 26.64 -23.85
CA GLN A 657 -11.55 26.00 -22.74
C GLN A 657 -10.04 26.26 -22.84
N LEU A 658 -9.47 26.12 -24.04
CA LEU A 658 -8.06 26.40 -24.31
C LEU A 658 -7.72 27.90 -24.17
N ALA A 659 -8.58 28.79 -24.66
CA ALA A 659 -8.41 30.24 -24.57
C ALA A 659 -8.34 30.72 -23.10
N LYS A 660 -9.18 30.13 -22.23
CA LYS A 660 -9.14 30.38 -20.78
C LYS A 660 -7.86 29.87 -20.14
N ASP A 661 -7.40 28.66 -20.51
CA ASP A 661 -6.20 28.06 -19.94
C ASP A 661 -4.91 28.73 -20.44
N LEU A 662 -4.89 29.26 -21.67
CA LEU A 662 -3.79 30.06 -22.22
C LEU A 662 -3.61 31.39 -21.48
N CYS A 663 -4.72 31.99 -21.04
CA CYS A 663 -4.74 33.27 -20.33
C CYS A 663 -4.73 33.10 -18.80
N ASP A 664 -4.86 31.88 -18.27
CA ASP A 664 -4.84 31.65 -16.84
C ASP A 664 -3.39 31.77 -16.30
N PRO A 665 -3.07 32.79 -15.49
CA PRO A 665 -1.76 32.92 -14.85
C PRO A 665 -1.44 31.73 -13.92
N SER A 666 -2.39 30.85 -13.66
CA SER A 666 -2.30 29.73 -12.74
C SER A 666 -1.92 28.39 -13.41
N CYS A 667 -1.82 28.36 -14.75
CA CYS A 667 -1.29 27.22 -15.52
C CYS A 667 0.20 26.96 -15.23
N GLY A 668 0.68 25.75 -15.53
CA GLY A 668 2.01 25.28 -15.10
C GLY A 668 3.14 26.23 -15.53
N ARG A 669 3.79 26.89 -14.57
CA ARG A 669 4.94 27.79 -14.84
C ARG A 669 6.25 27.01 -14.68
N PHE A 670 7.16 27.08 -15.63
CA PHE A 670 8.47 26.39 -15.60
C PHE A 670 9.62 27.39 -15.70
N TRP A 671 10.77 27.13 -15.07
CA TRP A 671 12.00 27.91 -15.27
C TRP A 671 13.29 27.09 -15.03
N CYS A 672 14.39 27.39 -15.73
CA CYS A 672 15.68 26.70 -15.55
C CYS A 672 16.66 27.51 -14.69
N LYS A 673 16.68 28.85 -14.82
CA LYS A 673 17.53 29.75 -14.03
C LYS A 673 16.85 31.12 -13.89
N ARG A 674 16.79 31.64 -12.67
CA ARG A 674 16.17 32.94 -12.34
C ARG A 674 17.17 34.08 -12.66
N GLU A 675 17.38 34.36 -13.95
CA GLU A 675 18.35 35.39 -14.38
C GLU A 675 17.77 36.83 -14.30
N ILE A 676 16.44 37.00 -14.35
CA ILE A 676 15.80 38.30 -14.11
C ILE A 676 14.91 38.19 -12.86
N LYS A 677 15.25 38.92 -11.80
CA LYS A 677 14.54 38.88 -10.50
C LYS A 677 13.10 39.40 -10.61
N SER A 678 12.81 40.32 -11.53
CA SER A 678 11.49 40.97 -11.69
C SER A 678 10.48 40.20 -12.55
N THR A 679 10.90 39.17 -13.29
CA THR A 679 9.98 38.42 -14.16
C THR A 679 9.11 37.40 -13.41
N ILE A 680 9.34 37.17 -12.11
CA ILE A 680 8.51 36.27 -11.31
C ILE A 680 8.08 37.06 -10.08
N TYR A 681 6.77 37.35 -9.94
CA TYR A 681 6.22 37.93 -8.70
C TYR A 681 6.61 37.02 -7.54
N GLU A 682 7.06 37.56 -6.40
CA GLU A 682 7.55 36.77 -5.23
C GLU A 682 6.55 35.71 -4.73
N ASN A 683 5.27 35.83 -5.11
CA ASN A 683 4.17 34.91 -4.79
C ASN A 683 3.73 33.99 -5.95
N SER A 684 4.41 33.97 -7.10
CA SER A 684 4.02 33.18 -8.28
C SER A 684 4.74 31.83 -8.34
N ALA A 685 4.00 30.76 -8.00
CA ALA A 685 4.47 29.38 -8.00
C ALA A 685 4.80 28.87 -9.42
N GLY A 686 5.94 28.21 -9.56
CA GLY A 686 6.27 27.40 -10.73
C GLY A 686 7.41 26.43 -10.43
N LYS A 687 7.67 25.52 -11.36
CA LYS A 687 8.55 24.38 -11.20
C LYS A 687 9.89 24.65 -11.86
N ARG A 688 10.97 24.58 -11.07
CA ARG A 688 12.34 24.61 -11.60
C ARG A 688 12.62 23.30 -12.32
N TRP A 689 12.95 23.32 -13.62
CA TRP A 689 13.00 22.10 -14.42
C TRP A 689 14.39 21.46 -14.55
N LEU A 690 15.50 22.17 -14.33
CA LEU A 690 16.84 21.55 -14.38
C LEU A 690 17.95 22.41 -13.75
N GLU A 691 18.74 21.80 -12.86
CA GLU A 691 20.08 22.27 -12.45
C GLU A 691 21.07 21.23 -13.00
N GLY A 692 21.72 21.52 -14.13
CA GLY A 692 22.58 20.49 -14.76
C GLY A 692 23.19 20.77 -16.15
N SER A 693 22.97 21.92 -16.80
CA SER A 693 23.62 22.21 -18.11
C SER A 693 24.79 23.20 -18.04
N LYS A 694 25.40 23.40 -16.85
CA LYS A 694 26.63 24.18 -16.72
C LYS A 694 27.66 23.40 -15.89
N SER A 695 28.21 22.35 -16.48
CA SER A 695 29.53 21.86 -16.09
C SER A 695 30.48 21.99 -17.30
N ARG A 696 31.43 22.90 -17.14
CA ARG A 696 32.70 23.05 -17.88
C ARG A 696 32.62 23.51 -19.34
N LEU A 697 32.74 24.83 -19.52
CA LEU A 697 33.83 25.34 -20.36
C LEU A 697 34.81 26.04 -19.41
N MET A 698 35.98 25.43 -19.25
CA MET A 698 37.15 26.06 -18.65
C MET A 698 37.57 27.22 -19.54
N TYR A 699 37.82 28.39 -18.95
CA TYR A 699 38.90 29.29 -19.36
C TYR A 699 39.27 30.24 -18.21
N ASN A 700 40.52 30.05 -17.76
CA ASN A 700 41.45 30.84 -16.93
C ASN A 700 41.04 32.17 -16.29
N GLY A 701 41.56 32.39 -15.07
CA GLY A 701 41.90 33.73 -14.58
C GLY A 701 41.97 33.84 -13.06
N GLU A 702 43.14 33.47 -12.50
CA GLU A 702 43.73 33.81 -11.18
C GLU A 702 43.05 33.38 -9.87
#